data_AF-A0A1V6V2E1-F1
#
_entry.id   AF-A0A1V6V2E1-F1
#
_cell.length_a   1.000
_cell.length_b   1.000
_cell.length_c   1.000
_cell.angle_alpha   90.00
_cell.angle_beta   90.00
_cell.angle_gamma   90.00
#
_symmetry.space_group_name_H-M   'P 1'
#
loop_
_entity.id
_entity.type
_entity.pdbx_description
1 polymer ?
#
loop_
_entity_poly.entity_id
_entity_poly.type
_entity_poly.pdbx_seq_one_letter_code
_entity_poly.pdbx_strand_id
1 'polypeptide(L)'
;MSAVADYYRFRLDTMSTESCVAPDENVVFVDAIQTLAKKTLRLDSHVFFVEISPHPGLASPVRQSLSDPDLPKVSFDSHPVLQRKLDSITSALTLTGSLFERGINVEWNAVSAMAHGADQAAVLYELPAYSWDHFIQHSQEFRLTQVYRLRNEPYHELLGVPVLDATDSQPRWRHSISRTSLPWLADHAIDCVTMFPSAGYISMAIEALMQVSRRCCPVSSLGTLVLHDVEFKRKLFMPDDAQRVGLQLSLQQHPGADLAFGFSITALSDSTGHWHTHATGVIEADSSIHKGTGFPPMPDTSHTIPYESLYRDLDSVGNTYGPTFAGISSIKVAPDGSQSSSSLIVPDAVAMVSDGHQTPLIIHPSTLEGMFQTVFPLQSLRFGPGLIMPSHISELLVATSSLLQAPGSSFEISTLLDPIESDPASWSISSACDDNQVISISGLKLQSLTKPPTNIKRDEDGDIPANICYELRLQPDLDHLRTDHMPPNPSFADIVGLLASKQDQLSMIGLGAGVDLSEDFTAAFKSPNNKITTFDFIDTTPGLFDEAATRLDNSLVQFRTMIPTSDPKMRGLQLGYYDLALATSTKWLSQAEMLVKPNGFVLLRLNQRESKEYTSQNTTSTSLTEQIVYIDDARDRLVVLTRSTRVHNMPVTHVLTHCVPQDAPAWSVALVRALQAAKENVTINRLTQSVVEDIQRTGALGDTCNDAQTRSRQDAITTLLANSSRLVWRSPDAPPSFHRNESLARTAHTVNDKLRLTTVNASSLFLASDLNQARLVEIVAGTINQVSNLGMPQTEREYRVQELASCERPLVLSPDGAGLFLLDDRETLATPIDPDSIEVEAQNLAMGDPSSRPKMGAYTGYVTNVGSELISLAPGDHVIALAPVVGATRLRIPGTLAGRLPVKLPSLDAAAMLLEAMTASYAIREVNGMISGRGTILIHGAGTAVGRAAIGIARSIGIRLVATAANSTEARLLKEHLGIDPSDVLVTRASFHRRLPRDIFPDGLDAVIHAAGNSTPAEEVLVHIKPFGSVVVIGHSSLSISSKLPPNVALHFVDIDSLVQARPNLTTTLVSQATAAFQHIPMGGFNLAVGDVFEVADALKMLKNGIVSKVVLQASSESTVPVLPSSENDPWSNQNAAYIISGKLGSLEQNLMMQMVRRGARHVVLVSRGPVDPNDTKTLQAKLQAIRPGAWLYIAQGDISSESALREISSTLASRGVPTVHGIFRPPLPEL
;
A
#
# COMPACT_ATOMS: atom_id res chain seq x y z
N MET A 1 -86.93 1.20 23.50
CA MET A 1 -87.78 0.01 23.30
C MET A 1 -88.65 -0.36 24.51
N SER A 2 -88.25 -0.11 25.77
CA SER A 2 -89.13 -0.44 26.93
C SER A 2 -90.43 0.38 26.99
N ALA A 3 -90.43 1.65 26.57
CA ALA A 3 -91.65 2.48 26.56
C ALA A 3 -92.71 2.08 25.50
N VAL A 4 -92.33 1.33 24.46
CA VAL A 4 -93.27 0.79 23.45
C VAL A 4 -93.78 -0.59 23.90
N ALA A 5 -92.95 -1.38 24.58
CA ALA A 5 -93.37 -2.66 25.17
C ALA A 5 -94.42 -2.46 26.29
N ASP A 6 -94.31 -1.40 27.09
CA ASP A 6 -95.28 -1.10 28.15
C ASP A 6 -96.64 -0.62 27.58
N TYR A 7 -96.64 0.09 26.45
CA TYR A 7 -97.88 0.50 25.74
C TYR A 7 -98.61 -0.71 25.13
N TYR A 8 -97.89 -1.72 24.63
CA TYR A 8 -98.50 -2.94 24.10
C TYR A 8 -98.88 -3.96 25.19
N ARG A 9 -98.14 -4.03 26.31
CA ARG A 9 -98.54 -4.85 27.47
C ARG A 9 -99.86 -4.38 28.09
N PHE A 10 -100.05 -3.06 28.22
CA PHE A 10 -101.30 -2.50 28.74
C PHE A 10 -102.52 -2.81 27.85
N ARG A 11 -102.32 -3.02 26.53
CA ARG A 11 -103.41 -3.31 25.58
C ARG A 11 -103.67 -4.80 25.35
N LEU A 12 -102.70 -5.66 25.62
CA LEU A 12 -102.86 -7.12 25.49
C LEU A 12 -103.67 -7.72 26.64
N ASP A 13 -103.61 -7.15 27.85
CA ASP A 13 -104.48 -7.57 28.97
C ASP A 13 -105.97 -7.16 28.76
N THR A 14 -106.26 -6.26 27.81
CA THR A 14 -107.63 -5.85 27.45
C THR A 14 -108.25 -6.60 26.27
N MET A 15 -107.54 -7.55 25.64
CA MET A 15 -108.10 -8.34 24.53
C MET A 15 -108.48 -9.76 24.98
N SER A 16 -109.54 -9.87 25.78
CA SER A 16 -110.29 -11.12 25.91
C SER A 16 -111.07 -11.37 24.61
N THR A 17 -110.93 -12.59 24.11
CA THR A 17 -111.58 -13.17 22.94
C THR A 17 -113.06 -12.79 22.77
N GLU A 18 -113.42 -12.43 21.52
CA GLU A 18 -114.74 -11.99 21.00
C GLU A 18 -114.96 -10.46 20.88
N SER A 19 -114.37 -9.87 19.82
CA SER A 19 -114.74 -8.62 19.09
C SER A 19 -113.42 -7.97 18.60
N CYS A 20 -113.18 -7.64 17.33
CA CYS A 20 -114.07 -7.23 16.26
C CYS A 20 -115.16 -6.28 16.75
N VAL A 21 -114.73 -5.06 17.09
CA VAL A 21 -115.52 -3.82 16.99
C VAL A 21 -116.68 -3.72 18.00
N ALA A 22 -116.51 -2.86 19.01
CA ALA A 22 -117.66 -2.13 19.55
C ALA A 22 -118.21 -1.24 18.42
N PRO A 23 -119.53 -1.26 18.11
CA PRO A 23 -120.10 -0.73 16.87
C PRO A 23 -120.03 0.80 16.67
N ASP A 24 -119.38 1.57 17.55
CA ASP A 24 -119.25 3.04 17.48
C ASP A 24 -117.82 3.58 17.66
N GLU A 25 -116.78 2.74 17.67
CA GLU A 25 -115.38 3.23 17.71
C GLU A 25 -114.73 3.27 16.31
N ASN A 26 -114.69 4.48 15.74
CA ASN A 26 -114.04 4.74 14.45
C ASN A 26 -112.51 4.60 14.53
N VAL A 27 -111.90 4.00 13.51
CA VAL A 27 -110.43 3.99 13.35
C VAL A 27 -109.95 5.42 13.03
N VAL A 28 -109.29 6.05 14.00
CA VAL A 28 -108.85 7.45 13.90
C VAL A 28 -107.50 7.58 13.15
N PHE A 29 -107.44 7.07 11.92
CA PHE A 29 -106.20 6.99 11.13
C PHE A 29 -105.63 8.36 10.74
N VAL A 30 -106.50 9.29 10.30
CA VAL A 30 -106.10 10.63 9.88
C VAL A 30 -105.44 11.37 11.03
N ASP A 31 -106.11 11.46 12.18
CA ASP A 31 -105.59 12.19 13.35
C ASP A 31 -104.25 11.62 13.83
N ALA A 32 -104.06 10.29 13.74
CA ALA A 32 -102.80 9.65 14.10
C ALA A 32 -101.64 10.06 13.16
N ILE A 33 -101.86 10.06 11.84
CA ILE A 33 -100.86 10.48 10.84
C ILE A 33 -100.56 11.98 10.96
N GLN A 34 -101.59 12.81 11.14
CA GLN A 34 -101.42 14.25 11.33
C GLN A 34 -100.68 14.57 12.64
N THR A 35 -100.96 13.83 13.72
CA THR A 35 -100.24 14.00 14.99
C THR A 35 -98.77 13.57 14.88
N LEU A 36 -98.50 12.45 14.20
CA LEU A 36 -97.14 12.01 13.90
C LEU A 36 -96.38 13.06 13.07
N ALA A 37 -97.05 13.66 12.09
CA ALA A 37 -96.51 14.71 11.25
C ALA A 37 -96.11 15.95 12.07
N LYS A 38 -96.98 16.42 12.96
CA LYS A 38 -96.71 17.57 13.85
C LYS A 38 -95.57 17.33 14.85
N LYS A 39 -95.43 16.10 15.35
CA LYS A 39 -94.43 15.77 16.39
C LYS A 39 -93.03 15.44 15.85
N THR A 40 -92.95 14.88 14.64
CA THR A 40 -91.73 14.18 14.19
C THR A 40 -91.09 14.81 12.95
N LEU A 41 -91.85 15.57 12.15
CA LEU A 41 -91.37 16.10 10.87
C LEU A 41 -90.81 17.52 11.02
N ARG A 42 -89.52 17.71 10.70
CA ARG A 42 -88.92 19.04 10.53
C ARG A 42 -89.03 19.46 9.06
N LEU A 43 -89.07 20.76 8.78
CA LEU A 43 -88.86 21.27 7.42
C LEU A 43 -87.55 20.69 6.86
N ASP A 44 -87.59 20.20 5.63
CA ASP A 44 -86.51 19.50 4.91
C ASP A 44 -86.20 18.04 5.32
N SER A 45 -87.03 17.41 6.15
CA SER A 45 -86.92 15.96 6.42
C SER A 45 -87.52 15.14 5.27
N HIS A 46 -86.89 14.03 4.87
CA HIS A 46 -87.53 13.05 3.99
C HIS A 46 -88.05 11.86 4.83
N VAL A 47 -89.32 11.48 4.67
CA VAL A 47 -89.92 10.40 5.49
C VAL A 47 -90.23 9.15 4.69
N PHE A 48 -89.90 8.02 5.28
CA PHE A 48 -90.05 6.71 4.66
C PHE A 48 -91.11 5.91 5.43
N PHE A 49 -92.27 5.70 4.82
CA PHE A 49 -93.34 4.88 5.38
C PHE A 49 -93.20 3.44 4.88
N VAL A 50 -93.16 2.49 5.81
CA VAL A 50 -93.21 1.06 5.50
C VAL A 50 -94.63 0.56 5.77
N GLU A 51 -95.33 0.15 4.72
CA GLU A 51 -96.69 -0.37 4.82
C GLU A 51 -96.66 -1.89 5.01
N ILE A 52 -96.96 -2.35 6.22
CA ILE A 52 -97.07 -3.79 6.54
C ILE A 52 -98.49 -4.24 6.23
N SER A 53 -98.74 -4.57 4.96
CA SER A 53 -100.04 -5.03 4.46
C SER A 53 -99.86 -6.09 3.36
N PRO A 54 -100.87 -6.93 3.07
CA PRO A 54 -100.80 -7.90 1.98
C PRO A 54 -100.84 -7.25 0.58
N HIS A 55 -101.13 -5.95 0.50
CA HIS A 55 -101.10 -5.14 -0.73
C HIS A 55 -101.11 -3.65 -0.38
N PRO A 56 -100.32 -2.80 -1.07
CA PRO A 56 -100.33 -1.34 -0.87
C PRO A 56 -101.73 -0.76 -1.04
N GLY A 57 -102.27 -0.22 0.04
CA GLY A 57 -103.54 0.51 0.06
C GLY A 57 -103.50 1.80 0.86
N LEU A 58 -102.48 2.00 1.70
CA LEU A 58 -102.41 3.14 2.63
C LEU A 58 -101.62 4.33 2.08
N ALA A 59 -100.86 4.17 1.00
CA ALA A 59 -100.10 5.26 0.39
C ALA A 59 -100.97 6.49 0.02
N SER A 60 -102.16 6.26 -0.55
CA SER A 60 -103.08 7.36 -0.89
C SER A 60 -103.75 7.99 0.33
N PRO A 61 -104.29 7.21 1.30
CA PRO A 61 -104.75 7.75 2.58
C PRO A 61 -103.70 8.56 3.36
N VAL A 62 -102.44 8.10 3.39
CA VAL A 62 -101.32 8.83 4.00
C VAL A 62 -101.08 10.15 3.27
N ARG A 63 -101.03 10.12 1.93
CA ARG A 63 -100.90 11.34 1.11
C ARG A 63 -102.00 12.35 1.41
N GLN A 64 -103.25 11.89 1.47
CA GLN A 64 -104.40 12.74 1.75
C GLN A 64 -104.35 13.31 3.18
N SER A 65 -103.96 12.51 4.17
CA SER A 65 -103.84 12.94 5.57
C SER A 65 -102.75 14.00 5.76
N LEU A 66 -101.67 13.92 4.96
CA LEU A 66 -100.56 14.89 4.96
C LEU A 66 -100.80 16.11 4.05
N SER A 67 -101.93 16.17 3.34
CA SER A 67 -102.28 17.31 2.46
C SER A 67 -102.94 18.48 3.22
N ASP A 68 -103.06 18.38 4.54
CA ASP A 68 -103.62 19.42 5.41
C ASP A 68 -102.72 20.67 5.40
N PRO A 69 -103.26 21.87 5.12
CA PRO A 69 -102.47 23.10 5.06
C PRO A 69 -101.79 23.48 6.38
N ASP A 70 -102.25 22.97 7.53
CA ASP A 70 -101.65 23.22 8.84
C ASP A 70 -100.45 22.29 9.15
N LEU A 71 -100.04 21.45 8.19
CA LEU A 71 -98.88 20.56 8.30
C LEU A 71 -97.70 21.02 7.43
N PRO A 72 -96.45 20.76 7.85
CA PRO A 72 -95.28 21.05 7.02
C PRO A 72 -95.31 20.20 5.74
N LYS A 73 -95.01 20.83 4.58
CA LYS A 73 -94.83 20.13 3.31
C LYS A 73 -93.55 19.30 3.36
N VAL A 74 -93.71 17.98 3.44
CA VAL A 74 -92.62 17.01 3.63
C VAL A 74 -92.64 16.05 2.44
N SER A 75 -91.47 15.77 1.85
CA SER A 75 -91.32 14.71 0.87
C SER A 75 -91.38 13.35 1.57
N PHE A 76 -92.23 12.46 1.08
CA PHE A 76 -92.36 11.12 1.65
C PHE A 76 -92.46 10.06 0.56
N ASP A 77 -91.98 8.86 0.91
CA ASP A 77 -92.17 7.65 0.13
C ASP A 77 -92.88 6.60 0.96
N SER A 78 -93.74 5.81 0.31
CA SER A 78 -94.49 4.73 0.93
C SER A 78 -94.15 3.43 0.21
N HIS A 79 -93.50 2.51 0.91
CA HIS A 79 -93.08 1.24 0.35
C HIS A 79 -93.86 0.10 1.03
N PRO A 80 -94.60 -0.72 0.27
CA PRO A 80 -95.27 -1.88 0.82
C PRO A 80 -94.29 -3.02 1.09
N VAL A 81 -94.58 -3.83 2.10
CA VAL A 81 -93.85 -5.08 2.34
C VAL A 81 -94.26 -6.14 1.32
N LEU A 82 -95.55 -6.22 0.97
CA LEU A 82 -96.09 -7.20 0.03
C LEU A 82 -96.96 -6.54 -1.04
N GLN A 83 -96.95 -7.10 -2.24
CA GLN A 83 -97.78 -6.66 -3.35
C GLN A 83 -98.44 -7.87 -4.03
N ARG A 84 -99.76 -7.81 -4.20
CA ARG A 84 -100.52 -8.82 -4.98
C ARG A 84 -99.88 -9.08 -6.33
N LYS A 85 -99.87 -10.36 -6.72
CA LYS A 85 -99.31 -10.87 -7.99
C LYS A 85 -97.79 -10.69 -8.13
N LEU A 86 -97.09 -10.32 -7.06
CA LEU A 86 -95.63 -10.35 -6.98
C LEU A 86 -95.20 -11.40 -5.96
N ASP A 87 -94.05 -11.99 -6.22
CA ASP A 87 -93.43 -12.92 -5.28
C ASP A 87 -93.10 -12.19 -3.96
N SER A 88 -93.39 -12.86 -2.85
CA SER A 88 -93.30 -12.26 -1.51
C SER A 88 -91.85 -11.97 -1.11
N ILE A 89 -90.90 -12.83 -1.51
CA ILE A 89 -89.47 -12.64 -1.23
C ILE A 89 -88.95 -11.47 -2.07
N THR A 90 -89.31 -11.43 -3.35
CA THR A 90 -88.94 -10.35 -4.27
C THR A 90 -89.45 -8.99 -3.78
N SER A 91 -90.70 -8.93 -3.28
CA SER A 91 -91.28 -7.69 -2.73
C SER A 91 -90.54 -7.22 -1.46
N ALA A 92 -90.23 -8.13 -0.55
CA ALA A 92 -89.49 -7.83 0.68
C ALA A 92 -88.03 -7.42 0.40
N LEU A 93 -87.35 -8.07 -0.54
CA LEU A 93 -86.01 -7.71 -0.97
C LEU A 93 -85.98 -6.34 -1.68
N THR A 94 -87.02 -6.02 -2.46
CA THR A 94 -87.14 -4.70 -3.12
C THR A 94 -87.29 -3.57 -2.08
N LEU A 95 -88.11 -3.79 -1.04
CA LEU A 95 -88.21 -2.87 0.10
C LEU A 95 -86.85 -2.71 0.79
N THR A 96 -86.15 -3.83 1.03
CA THR A 96 -84.84 -3.84 1.68
C THR A 96 -83.79 -3.05 0.88
N GLY A 97 -83.74 -3.24 -0.46
CA GLY A 97 -82.89 -2.45 -1.35
C GLY A 97 -83.21 -0.96 -1.30
N SER A 98 -84.50 -0.60 -1.30
CA SER A 98 -84.95 0.79 -1.19
C SER A 98 -84.54 1.43 0.14
N LEU A 99 -84.57 0.66 1.24
CA LEU A 99 -84.08 1.12 2.55
C LEU A 99 -82.56 1.33 2.54
N PHE A 100 -81.81 0.42 1.91
CA PHE A 100 -80.35 0.54 1.79
C PHE A 100 -79.90 1.74 0.96
N GLU A 101 -80.53 1.99 -0.19
CA GLU A 101 -80.25 3.17 -1.04
C GLU A 101 -80.46 4.49 -0.29
N ARG A 102 -81.33 4.50 0.73
CA ARG A 102 -81.60 5.65 1.60
C ARG A 102 -80.61 5.78 2.76
N GLY A 103 -79.63 4.88 2.85
CA GLY A 103 -78.66 4.83 3.96
C GLY A 103 -79.26 4.34 5.27
N ILE A 104 -80.42 3.68 5.25
CA ILE A 104 -80.99 3.04 6.45
C ILE A 104 -80.20 1.77 6.71
N ASN A 105 -79.75 1.58 7.95
CA ASN A 105 -78.98 0.40 8.32
C ASN A 105 -79.88 -0.85 8.28
N VAL A 106 -79.53 -1.78 7.41
CA VAL A 106 -80.25 -3.04 7.20
C VAL A 106 -79.41 -4.19 7.77
N GLU A 107 -80.05 -5.08 8.53
CA GLU A 107 -79.39 -6.28 9.04
C GLU A 107 -79.30 -7.35 7.95
N TRP A 108 -78.18 -7.37 7.24
CA TRP A 108 -77.97 -8.25 6.08
C TRP A 108 -78.06 -9.74 6.40
N ASN A 109 -77.77 -10.16 7.64
CA ASN A 109 -77.92 -11.56 8.05
C ASN A 109 -79.39 -12.01 8.02
N ALA A 110 -80.31 -11.16 8.49
CA ALA A 110 -81.75 -11.44 8.45
C ALA A 110 -82.27 -11.44 7.00
N VAL A 111 -81.71 -10.59 6.13
CA VAL A 111 -82.06 -10.51 4.71
C VAL A 111 -81.58 -11.74 3.95
N SER A 112 -80.32 -12.15 4.15
CA SER A 112 -79.73 -13.34 3.54
C SER A 112 -80.47 -14.61 3.94
N ALA A 113 -80.96 -14.70 5.18
CA ALA A 113 -81.77 -15.83 5.65
C ALA A 113 -83.11 -15.99 4.90
N MET A 114 -83.60 -14.95 4.19
CA MET A 114 -84.81 -15.04 3.37
C MET A 114 -84.56 -15.69 1.99
N ALA A 115 -83.30 -15.79 1.55
CA ALA A 115 -82.94 -16.35 0.25
C ALA A 115 -82.76 -17.88 0.32
N HIS A 116 -83.30 -18.60 -0.66
CA HIS A 116 -83.08 -20.04 -0.78
C HIS A 116 -81.59 -20.36 -1.01
N GLY A 117 -80.99 -21.16 -0.12
CA GLY A 117 -79.58 -21.59 -0.22
C GLY A 117 -78.58 -20.74 0.58
N ALA A 118 -79.02 -19.91 1.53
CA ALA A 118 -78.17 -19.08 2.38
C ALA A 118 -77.04 -19.87 3.11
N ASP A 119 -77.27 -21.15 3.41
CA ASP A 119 -76.31 -22.03 4.07
C ASP A 119 -75.12 -22.45 3.17
N GLN A 120 -75.13 -22.09 1.88
CA GLN A 120 -74.11 -22.45 0.88
C GLN A 120 -73.35 -21.23 0.32
N ALA A 121 -73.39 -20.08 0.99
CA ALA A 121 -72.73 -18.86 0.50
C ALA A 121 -71.21 -19.03 0.36
N ALA A 122 -70.68 -18.81 -0.84
CA ALA A 122 -69.25 -18.80 -1.15
C ALA A 122 -68.74 -17.35 -1.33
N VAL A 123 -67.52 -17.07 -0.86
CA VAL A 123 -66.89 -15.74 -1.00
C VAL A 123 -66.54 -15.49 -2.46
N LEU A 124 -67.11 -14.43 -3.04
CA LEU A 124 -66.73 -13.93 -4.37
C LEU A 124 -65.41 -13.14 -4.24
N TYR A 125 -64.31 -13.72 -4.71
CA TYR A 125 -62.97 -13.09 -4.69
C TYR A 125 -62.69 -12.22 -5.92
N GLU A 126 -63.56 -12.24 -6.94
CA GLU A 126 -63.39 -11.53 -8.21
C GLU A 126 -64.28 -10.27 -8.33
N LEU A 127 -64.54 -9.57 -7.21
CA LEU A 127 -65.25 -8.30 -7.29
C LEU A 127 -64.33 -7.22 -7.90
N PRO A 128 -64.83 -6.41 -8.85
CA PRO A 128 -64.06 -5.31 -9.42
C PRO A 128 -63.66 -4.30 -8.33
N ALA A 129 -62.44 -3.78 -8.42
CA ALA A 129 -61.94 -2.78 -7.49
C ALA A 129 -62.76 -1.48 -7.55
N TYR A 130 -62.78 -0.72 -6.46
CA TYR A 130 -63.39 0.62 -6.40
C TYR A 130 -62.91 1.47 -7.58
N SER A 131 -63.85 2.03 -8.33
CA SER A 131 -63.55 2.93 -9.45
C SER A 131 -63.28 4.33 -8.90
N TRP A 132 -62.04 4.79 -9.01
CA TRP A 132 -61.65 6.16 -8.66
C TRP A 132 -61.88 7.08 -9.87
N ASP A 133 -62.36 8.29 -9.62
CA ASP A 133 -62.46 9.32 -10.66
C ASP A 133 -61.07 9.90 -10.95
N HIS A 134 -60.45 9.45 -12.04
CA HIS A 134 -59.13 9.91 -12.48
C HIS A 134 -59.19 11.15 -13.38
N PHE A 135 -60.36 11.76 -13.61
CA PHE A 135 -60.47 12.96 -14.45
C PHE A 135 -59.87 14.22 -13.80
N ILE A 136 -59.73 14.24 -12.47
CA ILE A 136 -59.17 15.38 -11.72
C ILE A 136 -57.79 15.00 -11.18
N GLN A 137 -56.73 15.53 -11.79
CA GLN A 137 -55.35 15.28 -11.39
C GLN A 137 -54.95 16.22 -10.22
N HIS A 138 -54.92 15.71 -8.99
CA HIS A 138 -54.67 16.49 -7.76
C HIS A 138 -53.18 16.70 -7.40
N SER A 139 -52.24 16.04 -8.10
CA SER A 139 -50.81 16.10 -7.81
C SER A 139 -50.02 16.75 -8.96
N GLN A 140 -49.29 17.83 -8.69
CA GLN A 140 -48.24 18.31 -9.60
C GLN A 140 -47.00 17.44 -9.41
N GLU A 141 -46.63 16.65 -10.43
CA GLU A 141 -45.41 15.84 -10.40
C GLU A 141 -44.23 16.69 -10.89
N PHE A 142 -43.16 16.76 -10.09
CA PHE A 142 -41.94 17.47 -10.46
C PHE A 142 -41.19 16.71 -11.55
N ARG A 143 -40.54 17.45 -12.48
CA ARG A 143 -39.73 16.89 -13.58
C ARG A 143 -38.76 15.80 -13.10
N LEU A 144 -38.08 16.01 -11.97
CA LEU A 144 -37.12 15.03 -11.42
C LEU A 144 -37.79 13.71 -11.01
N THR A 145 -38.98 13.77 -10.42
CA THR A 145 -39.76 12.59 -10.01
C THR A 145 -40.26 11.83 -11.25
N GLN A 146 -40.73 12.55 -12.26
CA GLN A 146 -41.15 11.98 -13.53
C GLN A 146 -39.97 11.31 -14.25
N VAL A 147 -38.81 11.97 -14.36
CA VAL A 147 -37.59 11.42 -14.98
C VAL A 147 -37.05 10.21 -14.20
N TYR A 148 -37.17 10.19 -12.87
CA TYR A 148 -36.77 9.05 -12.05
C TYR A 148 -37.68 7.83 -12.26
N ARG A 149 -39.00 8.03 -12.35
CA ARG A 149 -40.00 6.96 -12.51
C ARG A 149 -40.14 6.45 -13.94
N LEU A 150 -40.09 7.36 -14.91
CA LEU A 150 -40.28 7.10 -16.34
C LEU A 150 -38.92 7.19 -17.07
N ARG A 151 -37.90 6.50 -16.56
CA ARG A 151 -36.59 6.47 -17.21
C ARG A 151 -36.72 5.85 -18.59
N ASN A 152 -36.19 6.54 -19.60
CA ASN A 152 -36.23 6.09 -20.99
C ASN A 152 -35.26 4.94 -21.29
N GLU A 153 -34.17 4.84 -20.51
CA GLU A 153 -33.13 3.84 -20.70
C GLU A 153 -32.99 2.98 -19.43
N PRO A 154 -32.79 1.66 -19.57
CA PRO A 154 -32.47 0.78 -18.44
C PRO A 154 -31.09 1.12 -17.86
N TYR A 155 -30.78 0.50 -16.72
CA TYR A 155 -29.43 0.54 -16.16
C TYR A 155 -28.41 0.01 -17.18
N HIS A 156 -27.30 0.75 -17.38
CA HIS A 156 -26.25 0.39 -18.31
C HIS A 156 -24.98 0.00 -17.55
N GLU A 157 -24.30 -1.07 -17.98
CA GLU A 157 -23.17 -1.66 -17.24
C GLU A 157 -21.91 -0.79 -17.18
N LEU A 158 -21.59 -0.05 -18.25
CA LEU A 158 -20.46 0.90 -18.24
C LEU A 158 -20.85 2.32 -17.80
N LEU A 159 -22.03 2.81 -18.19
CA LEU A 159 -22.47 4.19 -17.89
C LEU A 159 -23.19 4.33 -16.54
N GLY A 160 -23.77 3.25 -16.01
CA GLY A 160 -24.66 3.30 -14.86
C GLY A 160 -26.01 3.94 -15.22
N VAL A 161 -26.36 5.03 -14.52
CA VAL A 161 -27.64 5.72 -14.69
C VAL A 161 -27.46 7.21 -15.02
N PRO A 162 -28.32 7.80 -15.86
CA PRO A 162 -28.32 9.25 -16.08
C PRO A 162 -28.57 10.02 -14.78
N VAL A 163 -27.88 11.14 -14.59
CA VAL A 163 -28.08 12.04 -13.46
C VAL A 163 -29.34 12.86 -13.68
N LEU A 164 -30.25 12.88 -12.69
CA LEU A 164 -31.61 13.47 -12.83
C LEU A 164 -31.61 14.98 -13.12
N ASP A 165 -30.63 15.70 -12.59
CA ASP A 165 -30.50 17.15 -12.73
C ASP A 165 -29.67 17.58 -13.95
N ALA A 166 -29.19 16.61 -14.75
CA ALA A 166 -28.44 16.91 -15.96
C ALA A 166 -29.34 17.63 -16.99
N THR A 167 -28.70 18.47 -17.82
CA THR A 167 -29.35 19.19 -18.92
C THR A 167 -29.08 18.48 -20.24
N ASP A 168 -29.92 18.69 -21.25
CA ASP A 168 -29.74 18.05 -22.56
C ASP A 168 -28.43 18.49 -23.26
N SER A 169 -27.96 19.71 -23.00
CA SER A 169 -26.67 20.23 -23.48
C SER A 169 -25.46 19.70 -22.72
N GLN A 170 -25.67 19.18 -21.50
CA GLN A 170 -24.64 18.62 -20.64
C GLN A 170 -25.13 17.35 -19.95
N PRO A 171 -25.39 16.27 -20.72
CA PRO A 171 -25.86 15.03 -20.15
C PRO A 171 -24.73 14.39 -19.32
N ARG A 172 -25.12 13.80 -18.20
CA ARG A 172 -24.19 13.18 -17.24
C ARG A 172 -24.72 11.83 -16.81
N TRP A 173 -23.81 10.89 -16.58
CA TRP A 173 -24.10 9.56 -16.06
C TRP A 173 -23.23 9.30 -14.85
N ARG A 174 -23.79 8.58 -13.88
CA ARG A 174 -23.07 8.17 -12.69
C ARG A 174 -23.15 6.66 -12.53
N HIS A 175 -22.01 6.06 -12.22
CA HIS A 175 -21.88 4.64 -11.98
C HIS A 175 -21.00 4.35 -10.77
N SER A 176 -21.02 3.11 -10.32
CA SER A 176 -20.31 2.58 -9.17
C SER A 176 -19.90 1.16 -9.57
N ILE A 177 -18.67 1.02 -10.06
CA ILE A 177 -18.14 -0.21 -10.65
C ILE A 177 -17.29 -0.96 -9.63
N SER A 178 -17.24 -2.29 -9.75
CA SER A 178 -16.41 -3.18 -8.94
C SER A 178 -16.05 -4.42 -9.75
N ARG A 179 -15.06 -5.18 -9.28
CA ARG A 179 -14.73 -6.50 -9.88
C ARG A 179 -15.88 -7.50 -9.74
N THR A 180 -16.79 -7.33 -8.79
CA THR A 180 -18.00 -8.15 -8.66
C THR A 180 -19.05 -7.78 -9.71
N SER A 181 -19.22 -6.50 -10.01
CA SER A 181 -20.21 -6.04 -11.00
C SER A 181 -19.74 -6.21 -12.45
N LEU A 182 -18.43 -6.16 -12.69
CA LEU A 182 -17.81 -6.36 -14.00
C LEU A 182 -16.63 -7.35 -13.87
N PRO A 183 -16.89 -8.67 -13.81
CA PRO A 183 -15.87 -9.70 -13.53
C PRO A 183 -14.69 -9.71 -14.50
N TRP A 184 -14.94 -9.39 -15.77
CA TRP A 184 -13.91 -9.32 -16.81
C TRP A 184 -12.82 -8.29 -16.51
N LEU A 185 -13.05 -7.30 -15.64
CA LEU A 185 -12.00 -6.35 -15.24
C LEU A 185 -10.80 -7.03 -14.58
N ALA A 186 -11.01 -8.17 -13.90
CA ALA A 186 -9.93 -8.91 -13.26
C ALA A 186 -8.84 -9.37 -14.24
N ASP A 187 -9.19 -9.56 -15.52
CA ASP A 187 -8.29 -10.01 -16.57
C ASP A 187 -7.43 -8.88 -17.16
N HIS A 188 -7.56 -7.64 -16.67
CA HIS A 188 -6.74 -6.51 -17.07
C HIS A 188 -5.85 -6.05 -15.89
N ALA A 189 -4.74 -6.77 -15.69
CA ALA A 189 -3.80 -6.53 -14.60
C ALA A 189 -2.47 -5.99 -15.13
N ILE A 190 -2.02 -4.87 -14.56
CA ILE A 190 -0.77 -4.20 -14.94
C ILE A 190 0.07 -4.10 -13.66
N ASP A 191 1.24 -4.71 -13.67
CA ASP A 191 2.15 -4.89 -12.51
C ASP A 191 1.46 -5.59 -11.33
N CYS A 192 0.73 -6.68 -11.61
CA CYS A 192 -0.11 -7.42 -10.66
C CYS A 192 -1.27 -6.62 -10.02
N VAL A 193 -1.56 -5.41 -10.52
CA VAL A 193 -2.68 -4.59 -10.03
C VAL A 193 -3.76 -4.48 -11.10
N THR A 194 -5.00 -4.82 -10.74
CA THR A 194 -6.15 -4.67 -11.64
C THR A 194 -6.44 -3.20 -11.90
N MET A 195 -6.44 -2.80 -13.18
CA MET A 195 -6.68 -1.41 -13.59
C MET A 195 -7.86 -1.35 -14.56
N PHE A 196 -8.63 -0.27 -14.51
CA PHE A 196 -9.65 0.00 -15.53
C PHE A 196 -8.96 0.27 -16.88
N PRO A 197 -9.33 -0.45 -17.96
CA PRO A 197 -8.63 -0.38 -19.24
C PRO A 197 -8.83 0.96 -19.94
N SER A 198 -7.84 1.38 -20.73
CA SER A 198 -7.91 2.60 -21.55
C SER A 198 -9.07 2.51 -22.56
N ALA A 199 -9.26 1.35 -23.17
CA ALA A 199 -10.41 1.07 -24.03
C ALA A 199 -11.77 1.22 -23.32
N GLY A 200 -11.83 1.01 -22.00
CA GLY A 200 -13.05 1.16 -21.20
C GLY A 200 -13.59 2.58 -21.22
N TYR A 201 -12.71 3.58 -21.14
CA TYR A 201 -13.10 4.99 -21.22
C TYR A 201 -13.69 5.36 -22.58
N ILE A 202 -13.13 4.80 -23.65
CA ILE A 202 -13.60 5.01 -25.03
C ILE A 202 -14.98 4.39 -25.20
N SER A 203 -15.17 3.13 -24.80
CA SER A 203 -16.48 2.47 -24.85
C SER A 203 -17.54 3.25 -24.04
N MET A 204 -17.18 3.82 -22.88
CA MET A 204 -18.09 4.70 -22.14
C MET A 204 -18.49 5.94 -22.95
N ALA A 205 -17.56 6.63 -23.60
CA ALA A 205 -17.87 7.80 -24.41
C ALA A 205 -18.79 7.46 -25.59
N ILE A 206 -18.52 6.33 -26.26
CA ILE A 206 -19.32 5.81 -27.38
C ILE A 206 -20.76 5.52 -26.94
N GLU A 207 -20.95 4.76 -25.87
CA GLU A 207 -22.29 4.42 -25.39
C GLU A 207 -23.07 5.65 -24.92
N ALA A 208 -22.38 6.63 -24.32
CA ALA A 208 -23.01 7.87 -23.90
C ALA A 208 -23.56 8.65 -25.10
N LEU A 209 -22.76 8.76 -26.18
CA LEU A 209 -23.20 9.40 -27.41
C LEU A 209 -24.35 8.62 -28.07
N MET A 210 -24.31 7.28 -28.05
CA MET A 210 -25.39 6.44 -28.58
C MET A 210 -26.72 6.63 -27.82
N GLN A 211 -26.69 6.77 -26.49
CA GLN A 211 -27.90 7.08 -25.72
C GLN A 211 -28.45 8.48 -26.03
N VAL A 212 -27.57 9.46 -26.27
CA VAL A 212 -27.98 10.82 -26.66
C VAL A 212 -28.55 10.84 -28.07
N SER A 213 -27.91 10.15 -29.02
CA SER A 213 -28.33 10.14 -30.43
C SER A 213 -29.70 9.49 -30.61
N ARG A 214 -30.03 8.42 -29.86
CA ARG A 214 -31.37 7.79 -29.88
C ARG A 214 -32.48 8.75 -29.44
N ARG A 215 -32.16 9.72 -28.57
CA ARG A 215 -33.13 10.74 -28.11
C ARG A 215 -33.31 11.87 -29.12
N CYS A 216 -32.22 12.33 -29.71
CA CYS A 216 -32.23 13.45 -30.65
C CYS A 216 -32.68 13.03 -32.06
N CYS A 217 -32.30 11.82 -32.50
CA CYS A 217 -32.45 11.34 -33.88
C CYS A 217 -32.94 9.87 -33.93
N PRO A 218 -34.16 9.54 -33.47
CA PRO A 218 -34.63 8.15 -33.33
C PRO A 218 -34.83 7.37 -34.65
N VAL A 219 -34.72 8.02 -35.81
CA VAL A 219 -35.04 7.42 -37.13
C VAL A 219 -33.78 7.13 -37.97
N SER A 220 -32.60 7.60 -37.56
CA SER A 220 -31.37 7.52 -38.37
C SER A 220 -30.35 6.58 -37.73
N SER A 221 -29.89 5.57 -38.48
CA SER A 221 -28.71 4.79 -38.10
C SER A 221 -27.45 5.64 -38.31
N LEU A 222 -26.67 5.84 -37.26
CA LEU A 222 -25.32 6.41 -37.38
C LEU A 222 -24.45 5.48 -38.23
N GLY A 223 -23.47 6.05 -38.94
CA GLY A 223 -22.57 5.29 -39.82
C GLY A 223 -21.22 5.02 -39.15
N THR A 224 -20.54 6.10 -38.76
CA THR A 224 -19.21 6.05 -38.14
C THR A 224 -19.15 7.02 -36.96
N LEU A 225 -18.48 6.63 -35.88
CA LEU A 225 -18.17 7.50 -34.76
C LEU A 225 -16.71 7.91 -34.83
N VAL A 226 -16.44 9.19 -34.59
CA VAL A 226 -15.08 9.74 -34.60
C VAL A 226 -14.77 10.27 -33.20
N LEU A 227 -13.62 9.87 -32.65
CA LEU A 227 -13.09 10.43 -31.42
C LEU A 227 -11.79 11.16 -31.74
N HIS A 228 -11.64 12.38 -31.21
CA HIS A 228 -10.46 13.22 -31.40
C HIS A 228 -9.78 13.51 -30.05
N ASP A 229 -8.46 13.61 -30.09
CA ASP A 229 -7.60 14.03 -28.98
C ASP A 229 -7.94 13.35 -27.65
N VAL A 230 -8.05 12.02 -27.67
CA VAL A 230 -8.33 11.22 -26.48
C VAL A 230 -7.08 11.16 -25.62
N GLU A 231 -7.14 11.74 -24.42
CA GLU A 231 -6.06 11.76 -23.44
C GLU A 231 -6.40 10.90 -22.22
N PHE A 232 -5.50 10.00 -21.85
CA PHE A 232 -5.57 9.21 -20.61
C PHE A 232 -4.69 9.85 -19.54
N LYS A 233 -5.30 10.61 -18.62
CA LYS A 233 -4.60 11.46 -17.65
C LYS A 233 -4.15 10.72 -16.41
N ARG A 234 -4.95 9.75 -15.95
CA ARG A 234 -4.72 9.02 -14.71
C ARG A 234 -5.20 7.58 -14.81
N LYS A 235 -4.43 6.69 -14.21
CA LYS A 235 -4.80 5.28 -14.05
C LYS A 235 -5.89 5.17 -12.98
N LEU A 236 -6.86 4.29 -13.21
CA LEU A 236 -7.89 3.97 -12.24
C LEU A 236 -7.69 2.55 -11.76
N PHE A 237 -7.41 2.41 -10.47
CA PHE A 237 -7.21 1.12 -9.82
C PHE A 237 -8.56 0.50 -9.45
N MET A 238 -8.68 -0.80 -9.63
CA MET A 238 -9.87 -1.58 -9.28
C MET A 238 -9.56 -2.45 -8.05
N PRO A 239 -10.04 -2.08 -6.86
CA PRO A 239 -9.77 -2.84 -5.62
C PRO A 239 -10.28 -4.28 -5.69
N ASP A 240 -9.62 -5.16 -4.93
CA ASP A 240 -9.95 -6.58 -4.83
C ASP A 240 -11.21 -6.84 -3.98
N ASP A 241 -11.47 -5.96 -3.01
CA ASP A 241 -12.65 -6.03 -2.15
C ASP A 241 -13.95 -5.68 -2.88
N ALA A 242 -15.11 -6.01 -2.30
CA ALA A 242 -16.43 -5.59 -2.79
C ALA A 242 -16.67 -4.06 -2.81
N GLN A 243 -15.62 -3.26 -2.56
CA GLN A 243 -15.65 -1.81 -2.68
C GLN A 243 -15.95 -1.40 -4.12
N ARG A 244 -16.87 -0.44 -4.24
CA ARG A 244 -17.30 0.08 -5.54
C ARG A 244 -16.70 1.45 -5.78
N VAL A 245 -16.03 1.60 -6.91
CA VAL A 245 -15.43 2.85 -7.36
C VAL A 245 -16.49 3.72 -8.05
N GLY A 246 -16.71 4.92 -7.52
CA GLY A 246 -17.66 5.88 -8.09
C GLY A 246 -17.12 6.55 -9.35
N LEU A 247 -17.82 6.40 -10.46
CA LEU A 247 -17.51 7.00 -11.76
C LEU A 247 -18.58 8.01 -12.18
N GLN A 248 -18.16 9.05 -12.90
CA GLN A 248 -19.05 10.00 -13.54
C GLN A 248 -18.51 10.38 -14.93
N LEU A 249 -19.35 10.17 -15.95
CA LEU A 249 -19.11 10.64 -17.31
C LEU A 249 -19.96 11.90 -17.55
N SER A 250 -19.35 12.92 -18.14
CA SER A 250 -20.03 14.15 -18.54
C SER A 250 -19.74 14.43 -20.01
N LEU A 251 -20.78 14.74 -20.78
CA LEU A 251 -20.66 15.29 -22.13
C LEU A 251 -20.96 16.78 -22.11
N GLN A 252 -20.30 17.53 -22.99
CA GLN A 252 -20.56 18.94 -23.22
C GLN A 252 -20.70 19.17 -24.72
N GLN A 253 -21.90 19.59 -25.15
CA GLN A 253 -22.18 19.80 -26.56
C GLN A 253 -21.33 20.95 -27.14
N HIS A 254 -20.75 20.74 -28.32
CA HIS A 254 -20.08 21.80 -29.05
C HIS A 254 -21.09 22.77 -29.69
N PRO A 255 -20.88 24.10 -29.59
CA PRO A 255 -21.78 25.06 -30.21
C PRO A 255 -21.82 24.90 -31.74
N GLY A 256 -23.01 24.63 -32.29
CA GLY A 256 -23.22 24.57 -33.75
C GLY A 256 -23.07 23.18 -34.39
N ALA A 257 -22.84 22.12 -33.61
CA ALA A 257 -22.84 20.73 -34.08
C ALA A 257 -23.83 19.88 -33.27
N ASP A 258 -24.73 19.17 -33.96
CA ASP A 258 -25.85 18.47 -33.31
C ASP A 258 -25.42 17.20 -32.54
N LEU A 259 -24.34 16.53 -32.98
CA LEU A 259 -23.86 15.28 -32.39
C LEU A 259 -22.34 15.30 -32.11
N ALA A 260 -21.76 16.46 -31.78
CA ALA A 260 -20.37 16.58 -31.36
C ALA A 260 -20.28 17.04 -29.90
N PHE A 261 -19.54 16.29 -29.08
CA PHE A 261 -19.45 16.51 -27.64
C PHE A 261 -18.01 16.36 -27.15
N GLY A 262 -17.56 17.30 -26.32
CA GLY A 262 -16.42 17.06 -25.45
C GLY A 262 -16.83 16.12 -24.31
N PHE A 263 -16.06 15.06 -24.05
CA PHE A 263 -16.31 14.15 -22.94
C PHE A 263 -15.25 14.27 -21.85
N SER A 264 -15.68 14.09 -20.60
CA SER A 264 -14.79 13.96 -19.46
C SER A 264 -15.26 12.84 -18.54
N ILE A 265 -14.35 11.95 -18.19
CA ILE A 265 -14.60 10.84 -17.27
C ILE A 265 -13.82 11.07 -15.99
N THR A 266 -14.55 11.06 -14.88
CA THR A 266 -14.02 11.34 -13.55
C THR A 266 -14.33 10.20 -12.60
N ALA A 267 -13.43 9.95 -11.66
CA ALA A 267 -13.61 8.98 -10.58
C ALA A 267 -13.47 9.66 -9.22
N LEU A 268 -14.20 9.14 -8.23
CA LEU A 268 -14.11 9.61 -6.84
C LEU A 268 -12.93 8.91 -6.13
N SER A 269 -12.05 9.70 -5.52
CA SER A 269 -10.94 9.19 -4.70
C SER A 269 -11.40 8.96 -3.27
N ASP A 270 -11.24 7.74 -2.76
CA ASP A 270 -11.63 7.38 -1.40
C ASP A 270 -10.77 8.07 -0.31
N SER A 271 -9.50 8.32 -0.60
CA SER A 271 -8.56 8.95 0.36
C SER A 271 -8.74 10.47 0.50
N THR A 272 -9.27 11.15 -0.52
CA THR A 272 -9.42 12.62 -0.52
C THR A 272 -10.86 13.10 -0.61
N GLY A 273 -11.80 12.22 -0.98
CA GLY A 273 -13.19 12.59 -1.26
C GLY A 273 -13.36 13.49 -2.50
N HIS A 274 -12.31 13.71 -3.30
CA HIS A 274 -12.32 14.56 -4.48
C HIS A 274 -12.51 13.77 -5.77
N TRP A 275 -13.15 14.40 -6.75
CA TRP A 275 -13.24 13.87 -8.11
C TRP A 275 -11.96 14.18 -8.89
N HIS A 276 -11.45 13.18 -9.60
CA HIS A 276 -10.29 13.31 -10.45
C HIS A 276 -10.62 12.93 -11.88
N THR A 277 -10.08 13.69 -12.84
CA THR A 277 -10.25 13.39 -14.27
C THR A 277 -9.28 12.28 -14.69
N HIS A 278 -9.83 11.24 -15.32
CA HIS A 278 -9.09 10.07 -15.81
C HIS A 278 -8.93 10.08 -17.32
N ALA A 279 -9.98 10.48 -18.05
CA ALA A 279 -9.95 10.56 -19.50
C ALA A 279 -10.72 11.79 -20.02
N THR A 280 -10.24 12.37 -21.10
CA THR A 280 -10.89 13.47 -21.85
C THR A 280 -10.73 13.29 -23.34
N GLY A 281 -11.63 13.84 -24.13
CA GLY A 281 -11.52 13.89 -25.59
C GLY A 281 -12.76 14.52 -26.20
N VAL A 282 -12.85 14.49 -27.52
CA VAL A 282 -14.05 14.89 -28.27
C VAL A 282 -14.61 13.66 -28.98
N ILE A 283 -15.93 13.52 -29.01
CA ILE A 283 -16.63 12.47 -29.76
C ILE A 283 -17.69 13.10 -30.66
N GLU A 284 -17.73 12.68 -31.92
CA GLU A 284 -18.71 13.12 -32.90
C GLU A 284 -19.27 11.95 -33.71
N ALA A 285 -20.51 12.10 -34.17
CA ALA A 285 -21.12 11.12 -35.08
C ALA A 285 -21.05 11.62 -36.52
N ASP A 286 -20.47 10.82 -37.40
CA ASP A 286 -20.48 11.02 -38.84
C ASP A 286 -21.48 10.06 -39.53
N SER A 287 -22.20 10.60 -40.49
CA SER A 287 -23.14 9.87 -41.35
C SER A 287 -22.45 9.14 -42.50
N SER A 288 -21.17 9.46 -42.78
CA SER A 288 -20.41 8.81 -43.85
C SER A 288 -19.84 7.45 -43.42
N ILE A 289 -19.83 6.49 -44.35
CA ILE A 289 -19.15 5.19 -44.16
C ILE A 289 -17.80 5.32 -44.85
N HIS A 290 -16.72 5.30 -44.08
CA HIS A 290 -15.37 5.32 -44.63
C HIS A 290 -15.05 3.96 -45.26
N LYS A 291 -14.74 3.94 -46.56
CA LYS A 291 -14.19 2.77 -47.23
C LYS A 291 -12.69 2.72 -46.97
N GLY A 292 -12.21 1.64 -46.38
CA GLY A 292 -10.80 1.51 -46.03
C GLY A 292 -9.88 1.45 -47.25
N THR A 293 -8.69 2.00 -47.07
CA THR A 293 -7.54 1.69 -47.90
C THR A 293 -7.04 0.30 -47.51
N GLY A 294 -6.85 -0.61 -48.46
CA GLY A 294 -6.39 -1.98 -48.17
C GLY A 294 -5.09 -2.00 -47.36
N PHE A 295 -4.86 -3.10 -46.65
CA PHE A 295 -3.68 -3.23 -45.79
C PHE A 295 -2.38 -3.27 -46.60
N PRO A 296 -1.30 -2.61 -46.12
CA PRO A 296 0.01 -2.74 -46.75
C PRO A 296 0.52 -4.18 -46.66
N PRO A 297 1.11 -4.74 -47.73
CA PRO A 297 1.62 -6.11 -47.73
C PRO A 297 2.79 -6.25 -46.73
N MET A 298 2.81 -7.36 -45.99
CA MET A 298 3.90 -7.67 -45.06
C MET A 298 5.20 -8.00 -45.82
N PRO A 299 6.38 -7.60 -45.31
CA PRO A 299 7.66 -8.00 -45.88
C PRO A 299 7.86 -9.53 -45.87
N ASP A 300 8.55 -10.07 -46.89
CA ASP A 300 8.88 -11.50 -47.00
C ASP A 300 9.74 -12.01 -45.82
N THR A 301 10.45 -11.12 -45.14
CA THR A 301 11.29 -11.42 -43.97
C THR A 301 10.53 -11.42 -42.64
N SER A 302 9.21 -11.18 -42.65
CA SER A 302 8.37 -11.19 -41.46
C SER A 302 8.31 -12.57 -40.80
N HIS A 303 8.17 -12.58 -39.47
CA HIS A 303 8.06 -13.82 -38.69
C HIS A 303 6.78 -13.80 -37.85
N THR A 304 6.25 -14.99 -37.57
CA THR A 304 5.05 -15.16 -36.74
C THR A 304 5.45 -15.35 -35.28
N ILE A 305 4.82 -14.61 -34.37
CA ILE A 305 4.96 -14.82 -32.93
C ILE A 305 3.81 -15.71 -32.48
N PRO A 306 4.08 -16.88 -31.85
CA PRO A 306 3.04 -17.71 -31.27
C PRO A 306 2.30 -16.96 -30.15
N TYR A 307 0.98 -17.11 -30.05
CA TYR A 307 0.16 -16.36 -29.09
C TYR A 307 0.58 -16.64 -27.63
N GLU A 308 0.96 -17.87 -27.28
CA GLU A 308 1.45 -18.19 -25.93
C GLU A 308 2.75 -17.44 -25.60
N SER A 309 3.57 -17.20 -26.63
CA SER A 309 4.82 -16.46 -26.45
C SER A 309 4.54 -14.97 -26.32
N LEU A 310 3.60 -14.43 -27.09
CA LEU A 310 3.19 -13.02 -27.00
C LEU A 310 2.73 -12.67 -25.57
N TYR A 311 1.73 -13.38 -25.04
CA TYR A 311 1.19 -13.06 -23.72
C TYR A 311 2.15 -13.39 -22.58
N ARG A 312 3.00 -14.42 -22.72
CA ARG A 312 4.06 -14.71 -21.75
C ARG A 312 5.11 -13.59 -21.72
N ASP A 313 5.47 -13.04 -22.87
CA ASP A 313 6.45 -11.95 -22.95
C ASP A 313 5.86 -10.66 -22.37
N LEU A 314 4.57 -10.37 -22.61
CA LEU A 314 3.82 -9.27 -21.97
C LEU A 314 3.73 -9.44 -20.44
N ASP A 315 3.40 -10.63 -19.97
CA ASP A 315 3.34 -10.94 -18.53
C ASP A 315 4.72 -10.76 -17.87
N SER A 316 5.80 -11.16 -18.55
CA SER A 316 7.17 -11.03 -18.03
C SER A 316 7.64 -9.58 -17.78
N VAL A 317 6.97 -8.60 -18.41
CA VAL A 317 7.24 -7.16 -18.21
C VAL A 317 6.20 -6.48 -17.32
N GLY A 318 5.21 -7.24 -16.82
CA GLY A 318 4.14 -6.78 -15.93
C GLY A 318 2.83 -6.41 -16.65
N ASN A 319 2.70 -6.61 -17.96
CA ASN A 319 1.42 -6.45 -18.67
C ASN A 319 0.67 -7.80 -18.67
N THR A 320 -0.05 -8.10 -17.60
CA THR A 320 -0.71 -9.40 -17.36
C THR A 320 -2.17 -9.36 -17.84
N TYR A 321 -2.43 -10.04 -18.96
CA TYR A 321 -3.77 -10.16 -19.54
C TYR A 321 -4.35 -11.55 -19.30
N GLY A 322 -5.52 -11.61 -18.69
CA GLY A 322 -6.31 -12.83 -18.52
C GLY A 322 -7.12 -13.18 -19.78
N PRO A 323 -7.88 -14.28 -19.75
CA PRO A 323 -8.57 -14.83 -20.92
C PRO A 323 -9.46 -13.84 -21.67
N THR A 324 -10.14 -12.93 -20.96
CA THR A 324 -11.04 -11.94 -21.58
C THR A 324 -10.29 -10.87 -22.36
N PHE A 325 -9.03 -10.58 -22.03
CA PHE A 325 -8.18 -9.61 -22.73
C PHE A 325 -7.15 -10.26 -23.66
N ALA A 326 -7.06 -11.59 -23.69
CA ALA A 326 -6.13 -12.34 -24.51
C ALA A 326 -6.71 -12.76 -25.88
N GLY A 327 -7.26 -11.80 -26.63
CA GLY A 327 -8.02 -12.04 -27.88
C GLY A 327 -7.19 -12.24 -29.16
N ILE A 328 -5.91 -11.86 -29.18
CA ILE A 328 -5.02 -12.04 -30.35
C ILE A 328 -4.73 -13.53 -30.59
N SER A 329 -5.13 -14.04 -31.75
CA SER A 329 -4.95 -15.45 -32.15
C SER A 329 -3.64 -15.69 -32.91
N SER A 330 -3.20 -14.74 -33.72
CA SER A 330 -1.92 -14.79 -34.43
C SER A 330 -1.40 -13.39 -34.72
N ILE A 331 -0.07 -13.24 -34.74
CA ILE A 331 0.59 -11.98 -35.10
C ILE A 331 1.85 -12.24 -35.90
N LYS A 332 1.99 -11.54 -37.02
CA LYS A 332 3.18 -11.49 -37.87
C LYS A 332 3.81 -10.12 -37.77
N VAL A 333 5.13 -10.09 -37.58
CA VAL A 333 5.87 -8.85 -37.31
C VAL A 333 7.03 -8.70 -38.28
N ALA A 334 7.21 -7.47 -38.80
CA ALA A 334 8.38 -7.11 -39.59
C ALA A 334 9.65 -7.11 -38.70
N PRO A 335 10.81 -7.57 -39.19
CA PRO A 335 12.03 -7.70 -38.36
C PRO A 335 12.53 -6.38 -37.76
N ASP A 336 12.22 -5.26 -38.41
CA ASP A 336 12.59 -3.95 -37.93
C ASP A 336 11.60 -3.43 -36.87
N GLY A 337 10.40 -3.99 -36.75
CA GLY A 337 9.35 -3.50 -35.85
C GLY A 337 8.63 -2.26 -36.38
N SER A 338 8.62 -2.03 -37.70
CA SER A 338 7.82 -0.96 -38.34
C SER A 338 6.35 -1.33 -38.52
N GLN A 339 6.03 -2.61 -38.69
CA GLN A 339 4.70 -3.07 -39.08
C GLN A 339 4.38 -4.45 -38.51
N SER A 340 3.11 -4.67 -38.16
CA SER A 340 2.54 -5.99 -37.90
C SER A 340 1.21 -6.22 -38.63
N SER A 341 0.89 -7.51 -38.82
CA SER A 341 -0.40 -8.02 -39.26
C SER A 341 -0.86 -9.08 -38.27
N SER A 342 -2.06 -8.90 -37.72
CA SER A 342 -2.58 -9.69 -36.60
C SER A 342 -4.02 -10.10 -36.85
N SER A 343 -4.40 -11.24 -36.30
CA SER A 343 -5.79 -11.68 -36.27
C SER A 343 -6.29 -11.69 -34.81
N LEU A 344 -7.46 -11.12 -34.56
CA LEU A 344 -8.07 -11.00 -33.23
C LEU A 344 -9.45 -11.64 -33.24
N ILE A 345 -9.74 -12.47 -32.23
CA ILE A 345 -11.04 -13.08 -32.02
C ILE A 345 -11.75 -12.36 -30.88
N VAL A 346 -13.02 -12.01 -31.07
CA VAL A 346 -13.84 -11.40 -30.01
C VAL A 346 -14.07 -12.41 -28.88
N PRO A 347 -13.58 -12.14 -27.66
CA PRO A 347 -13.76 -13.03 -26.53
C PRO A 347 -15.21 -12.98 -26.00
N ASP A 348 -15.70 -14.10 -25.46
CA ASP A 348 -17.03 -14.19 -24.85
C ASP A 348 -17.00 -13.65 -23.41
N ALA A 349 -17.01 -12.32 -23.29
CA ALA A 349 -17.04 -11.64 -22.00
C ALA A 349 -18.38 -11.83 -21.25
N VAL A 350 -19.47 -12.17 -21.96
CA VAL A 350 -20.83 -12.33 -21.41
C VAL A 350 -20.91 -13.60 -20.55
N ALA A 351 -20.19 -14.66 -20.94
CA ALA A 351 -20.13 -15.91 -20.19
C ALA A 351 -19.56 -15.79 -18.75
N MET A 352 -18.86 -14.68 -18.45
CA MET A 352 -18.28 -14.41 -17.13
C MET A 352 -19.24 -13.68 -16.17
N VAL A 353 -20.37 -13.17 -16.65
CA VAL A 353 -21.35 -12.42 -15.84
C VAL A 353 -22.40 -13.39 -15.27
N SER A 354 -22.55 -13.42 -13.94
CA SER A 354 -23.36 -14.42 -13.22
C SER A 354 -24.86 -14.42 -13.59
N ASP A 355 -25.39 -13.28 -14.04
CA ASP A 355 -26.81 -13.12 -14.41
C ASP A 355 -27.06 -13.19 -15.93
N GLY A 356 -26.02 -13.38 -16.74
CA GLY A 356 -26.12 -13.64 -18.19
C GLY A 356 -26.76 -12.52 -19.04
N HIS A 357 -26.93 -11.32 -18.50
CA HIS A 357 -27.54 -10.18 -19.19
C HIS A 357 -26.55 -9.03 -19.31
N GLN A 358 -25.98 -8.85 -20.51
CA GLN A 358 -25.13 -7.71 -20.86
C GLN A 358 -25.84 -6.81 -21.85
N THR A 359 -25.79 -5.49 -21.62
CA THR A 359 -26.30 -4.51 -22.60
C THR A 359 -25.41 -4.58 -23.85
N PRO A 360 -25.95 -4.71 -25.08
CA PRO A 360 -25.13 -4.78 -26.28
C PRO A 360 -24.34 -3.47 -26.47
N LEU A 361 -23.02 -3.57 -26.36
CA LEU A 361 -22.07 -2.46 -26.54
C LEU A 361 -21.65 -2.37 -28.02
N ILE A 362 -21.48 -1.17 -28.57
CA ILE A 362 -20.90 -0.94 -29.91
C ILE A 362 -19.55 -1.64 -30.06
N ILE A 363 -18.69 -1.50 -29.06
CA ILE A 363 -17.45 -2.25 -28.96
C ILE A 363 -17.13 -2.55 -27.49
N HIS A 364 -16.83 -3.81 -27.20
CA HIS A 364 -16.44 -4.23 -25.86
C HIS A 364 -15.03 -3.71 -25.53
N PRO A 365 -14.78 -3.22 -24.29
CA PRO A 365 -13.46 -2.73 -23.88
C PRO A 365 -12.32 -3.72 -24.15
N SER A 366 -12.54 -5.01 -23.91
CA SER A 366 -11.49 -6.01 -24.13
C SER A 366 -11.14 -6.23 -25.61
N THR A 367 -12.13 -6.11 -26.51
CA THR A 367 -11.91 -6.21 -27.96
C THR A 367 -11.06 -5.05 -28.45
N LEU A 368 -11.39 -3.82 -28.03
CA LEU A 368 -10.62 -2.63 -28.40
C LEU A 368 -9.22 -2.63 -27.76
N GLU A 369 -9.09 -3.06 -26.51
CA GLU A 369 -7.78 -3.19 -25.85
C GLU A 369 -6.91 -4.24 -26.55
N GLY A 370 -7.49 -5.34 -27.00
CA GLY A 370 -6.80 -6.34 -27.82
C GLY A 370 -6.25 -5.78 -29.13
N MET A 371 -6.87 -4.73 -29.68
CA MET A 371 -6.32 -3.99 -30.83
C MET A 371 -5.14 -3.10 -30.42
N PHE A 372 -5.13 -2.49 -29.23
CA PHE A 372 -3.97 -1.74 -28.74
C PHE A 372 -2.77 -2.64 -28.47
N GLN A 373 -3.02 -3.88 -28.02
CA GLN A 373 -1.97 -4.86 -27.72
C GLN A 373 -1.10 -5.24 -28.93
N THR A 374 -1.57 -5.06 -30.17
CA THR A 374 -0.79 -5.36 -31.39
C THR A 374 0.45 -4.48 -31.55
N VAL A 375 0.49 -3.34 -30.85
CA VAL A 375 1.63 -2.40 -30.84
C VAL A 375 2.78 -2.89 -29.96
N PHE A 376 2.47 -3.61 -28.86
CA PHE A 376 3.48 -3.98 -27.87
C PHE A 376 4.66 -4.80 -28.40
N PRO A 377 4.49 -5.81 -29.29
CA PRO A 377 5.64 -6.51 -29.86
C PRO A 377 6.49 -5.61 -30.76
N LEU A 378 5.89 -4.67 -31.49
CA LEU A 378 6.61 -3.69 -32.31
C LEU A 378 7.45 -2.74 -31.44
N GLN A 379 6.83 -2.20 -30.38
CA GLN A 379 7.51 -1.38 -29.39
C GLN A 379 8.67 -2.14 -28.74
N SER A 380 8.45 -3.41 -28.36
CA SER A 380 9.47 -4.24 -27.70
C SER A 380 10.67 -4.52 -28.59
N LEU A 381 10.46 -4.74 -29.89
CA LEU A 381 11.54 -4.94 -30.87
C LEU A 381 12.35 -3.66 -31.13
N ARG A 382 11.68 -2.50 -31.17
CA ARG A 382 12.29 -1.20 -31.49
C ARG A 382 12.98 -0.54 -30.29
N PHE A 383 12.30 -0.51 -29.15
CA PHE A 383 12.65 0.29 -27.98
C PHE A 383 12.95 -0.55 -26.73
N GLY A 384 12.82 -1.88 -26.83
CA GLY A 384 13.02 -2.82 -25.73
C GLY A 384 11.74 -3.13 -24.95
N PRO A 385 11.74 -4.26 -24.21
CA PRO A 385 10.61 -4.65 -23.38
C PRO A 385 10.36 -3.63 -22.27
N GLY A 386 9.09 -3.32 -21.99
CA GLY A 386 8.75 -2.40 -20.91
C GLY A 386 7.27 -2.43 -20.55
N LEU A 387 6.98 -2.04 -19.31
CA LEU A 387 5.63 -1.82 -18.82
C LEU A 387 5.10 -0.53 -19.44
N ILE A 388 4.16 -0.64 -20.38
CA ILE A 388 3.67 0.46 -21.23
C ILE A 388 2.16 0.40 -21.38
N MET A 389 1.52 1.56 -21.45
CA MET A 389 0.07 1.73 -21.61
C MET A 389 -0.27 2.84 -22.60
N PRO A 390 -1.45 2.81 -23.25
CA PRO A 390 -1.97 3.93 -24.03
C PRO A 390 -2.06 5.22 -23.20
N SER A 391 -1.58 6.33 -23.75
CA SER A 391 -1.57 7.64 -23.09
C SER A 391 -2.32 8.72 -23.87
N HIS A 392 -2.30 8.62 -25.21
CA HIS A 392 -2.98 9.55 -26.10
C HIS A 392 -3.35 8.87 -27.41
N ILE A 393 -4.47 9.28 -28.02
CA ILE A 393 -4.90 8.93 -29.37
C ILE A 393 -5.36 10.21 -30.04
N SER A 394 -4.78 10.53 -31.19
CA SER A 394 -5.14 11.73 -31.95
C SER A 394 -6.50 11.57 -32.64
N GLU A 395 -6.73 10.44 -33.32
CA GLU A 395 -8.03 10.15 -33.94
C GLU A 395 -8.35 8.66 -33.87
N LEU A 396 -9.61 8.35 -33.56
CA LEU A 396 -10.18 7.00 -33.55
C LEU A 396 -11.52 6.99 -34.28
N LEU A 397 -11.60 6.22 -35.35
CA LEU A 397 -12.81 5.94 -36.12
C LEU A 397 -13.36 4.56 -35.73
N VAL A 398 -14.65 4.49 -35.41
CA VAL A 398 -15.36 3.25 -35.08
C VAL A 398 -16.64 3.16 -35.90
N ALA A 399 -16.72 2.18 -36.79
CA ALA A 399 -17.95 1.91 -37.54
C ALA A 399 -19.02 1.30 -36.63
N THR A 400 -20.26 1.75 -36.74
CA THR A 400 -21.39 1.18 -35.97
C THR A 400 -21.89 -0.10 -36.65
N SER A 401 -21.08 -1.16 -36.59
CA SER A 401 -21.38 -2.49 -37.14
C SER A 401 -21.70 -3.49 -36.03
N SER A 402 -22.69 -4.36 -36.24
CA SER A 402 -23.04 -5.44 -35.31
C SER A 402 -21.94 -6.51 -35.17
N LEU A 403 -20.98 -6.54 -36.09
CA LEU A 403 -19.85 -7.49 -36.07
C LEU A 403 -18.87 -7.23 -34.93
N LEU A 404 -18.76 -5.98 -34.46
CA LEU A 404 -17.89 -5.61 -33.32
C LEU A 404 -18.35 -6.21 -31.98
N GLN A 405 -19.59 -6.73 -31.94
CA GLN A 405 -20.25 -7.16 -30.71
C GLN A 405 -20.37 -8.68 -30.58
N ALA A 406 -20.25 -9.42 -31.67
CA ALA A 406 -20.57 -10.85 -31.71
C ALA A 406 -19.36 -11.71 -31.26
N PRO A 407 -19.46 -12.46 -30.14
CA PRO A 407 -18.40 -13.36 -29.70
C PRO A 407 -18.00 -14.36 -30.79
N GLY A 408 -16.70 -14.61 -30.92
CA GLY A 408 -16.14 -15.49 -31.97
C GLY A 408 -15.95 -14.83 -33.34
N SER A 409 -16.36 -13.58 -33.54
CA SER A 409 -16.03 -12.83 -34.76
C SER A 409 -14.52 -12.59 -34.85
N SER A 410 -13.96 -12.66 -36.05
CA SER A 410 -12.53 -12.48 -36.30
C SER A 410 -12.25 -11.19 -37.06
N PHE A 411 -11.19 -10.49 -36.67
CA PHE A 411 -10.74 -9.25 -37.28
C PHE A 411 -9.31 -9.36 -37.75
N GLU A 412 -9.04 -8.89 -38.97
CA GLU A 412 -7.69 -8.67 -39.46
C GLU A 412 -7.26 -7.25 -39.11
N ILE A 413 -6.07 -7.12 -38.53
CA ILE A 413 -5.53 -5.88 -37.98
C ILE A 413 -4.16 -5.64 -38.60
N SER A 414 -3.94 -4.45 -39.13
CA SER A 414 -2.62 -3.96 -39.51
C SER A 414 -2.19 -2.84 -38.57
N THR A 415 -0.97 -2.92 -38.05
CA THR A 415 -0.39 -1.89 -37.18
C THR A 415 0.89 -1.36 -37.80
N LEU A 416 1.05 -0.04 -37.82
CA LEU A 416 2.13 0.67 -38.50
C LEU A 416 2.73 1.74 -37.58
N LEU A 417 4.06 1.91 -37.65
CA LEU A 417 4.76 3.04 -37.05
C LEU A 417 4.64 4.27 -37.96
N ASP A 418 4.25 5.41 -37.40
CA ASP A 418 4.09 6.64 -38.18
C ASP A 418 5.47 7.26 -38.53
N PRO A 419 5.73 7.65 -39.79
CA PRO A 419 7.05 8.12 -40.25
C PRO A 419 7.38 9.59 -39.91
N ILE A 420 6.84 10.18 -38.85
CA ILE A 420 6.94 11.63 -38.58
C ILE A 420 8.31 12.00 -37.96
N GLU A 421 9.02 12.96 -38.56
CA GLU A 421 10.38 13.42 -38.17
C GLU A 421 10.50 14.04 -36.75
N SER A 422 9.39 14.36 -36.08
CA SER A 422 9.39 15.09 -34.80
C SER A 422 8.96 14.28 -33.56
N ASP A 423 8.40 13.08 -33.71
CA ASP A 423 7.90 12.28 -32.57
C ASP A 423 8.03 10.76 -32.85
N PRO A 424 9.09 10.09 -32.36
CA PRO A 424 9.44 8.73 -32.78
C PRO A 424 8.58 7.60 -32.17
N ALA A 425 7.43 7.87 -31.54
CA ALA A 425 6.65 6.87 -30.80
C ALA A 425 5.12 6.90 -31.05
N SER A 426 4.70 7.26 -32.27
CA SER A 426 3.30 7.28 -32.69
C SER A 426 2.95 6.08 -33.57
N TRP A 427 1.76 5.50 -33.34
CA TRP A 427 1.31 4.28 -34.02
C TRP A 427 -0.07 4.46 -34.68
N SER A 428 -0.23 3.84 -35.84
CA SER A 428 -1.50 3.74 -36.55
C SER A 428 -1.97 2.29 -36.57
N ILE A 429 -3.25 2.06 -36.26
CA ILE A 429 -3.90 0.74 -36.28
C ILE A 429 -5.09 0.80 -37.23
N SER A 430 -5.23 -0.19 -38.12
CA SER A 430 -6.39 -0.34 -38.99
C SER A 430 -6.93 -1.75 -38.87
N SER A 431 -8.23 -1.89 -38.66
CA SER A 431 -8.90 -3.19 -38.56
C SER A 431 -10.02 -3.31 -39.59
N ALA A 432 -10.11 -4.47 -40.22
CA ALA A 432 -11.13 -4.80 -41.21
C ALA A 432 -11.78 -6.15 -40.93
N CYS A 433 -13.04 -6.26 -41.35
CA CYS A 433 -13.84 -7.47 -41.34
C CYS A 433 -14.58 -7.55 -42.68
N ASP A 434 -14.55 -8.69 -43.36
CA ASP A 434 -15.18 -8.91 -44.66
C ASP A 434 -14.90 -7.77 -45.68
N ASP A 435 -13.63 -7.37 -45.82
CA ASP A 435 -13.13 -6.28 -46.67
C ASP A 435 -13.63 -4.85 -46.36
N ASN A 436 -14.41 -4.67 -45.28
CA ASN A 436 -14.80 -3.35 -44.79
C ASN A 436 -13.93 -2.93 -43.59
N GLN A 437 -13.41 -1.70 -43.62
CA GLN A 437 -12.71 -1.14 -42.47
C GLN A 437 -13.72 -0.83 -41.36
N VAL A 438 -13.44 -1.35 -40.17
CA VAL A 438 -14.34 -1.24 -39.01
C VAL A 438 -13.75 -0.31 -37.97
N ILE A 439 -12.42 -0.30 -37.82
CA ILE A 439 -11.70 0.59 -36.89
C ILE A 439 -10.48 1.20 -37.58
N SER A 440 -10.24 2.47 -37.32
CA SER A 440 -9.01 3.19 -37.69
C SER A 440 -8.53 4.00 -36.50
N ILE A 441 -7.25 3.87 -36.13
CA ILE A 441 -6.62 4.58 -35.02
C ILE A 441 -5.39 5.27 -35.58
N SER A 442 -5.24 6.55 -35.35
CA SER A 442 -4.04 7.30 -35.70
C SER A 442 -3.52 8.09 -34.51
N GLY A 443 -2.20 8.28 -34.44
CA GLY A 443 -1.60 9.04 -33.35
C GLY A 443 -1.62 8.33 -31.99
N LEU A 444 -1.68 6.98 -31.96
CA LEU A 444 -1.66 6.24 -30.69
C LEU A 444 -0.26 6.35 -30.07
N LYS A 445 -0.18 6.93 -28.87
CA LYS A 445 1.05 7.10 -28.11
C LYS A 445 1.04 6.25 -26.84
N LEU A 446 2.16 5.60 -26.59
CA LEU A 446 2.36 4.78 -25.39
C LEU A 446 3.20 5.52 -24.36
N GLN A 447 2.88 5.34 -23.08
CA GLN A 447 3.67 5.86 -21.97
C GLN A 447 4.26 4.70 -21.16
N SER A 448 5.56 4.77 -20.87
CA SER A 448 6.20 3.82 -19.97
C SER A 448 5.86 4.11 -18.52
N LEU A 449 5.62 3.05 -17.76
CA LEU A 449 5.28 3.11 -16.35
C LEU A 449 6.50 2.99 -15.43
N THR A 450 7.71 2.80 -15.97
CA THR A 450 8.93 2.60 -15.18
C THR A 450 9.50 3.90 -14.62
N LYS A 451 9.11 4.21 -13.38
CA LYS A 451 10.10 4.02 -12.30
C LYS A 451 9.94 2.56 -11.85
N PRO A 452 11.02 1.78 -11.66
CA PRO A 452 10.89 0.56 -10.85
C PRO A 452 10.23 0.96 -9.52
N PRO A 453 9.32 0.16 -8.95
CA PRO A 453 8.57 0.54 -7.77
C PRO A 453 9.55 0.78 -6.62
N THR A 454 9.87 2.06 -6.42
CA THR A 454 10.54 2.59 -5.22
C THR A 454 9.53 3.34 -4.35
N ASN A 455 8.25 3.34 -4.74
CA ASN A 455 7.16 3.88 -3.94
C ASN A 455 5.88 3.07 -4.23
N ILE A 456 5.84 1.82 -3.77
CA ILE A 456 4.60 1.40 -3.11
C ILE A 456 4.51 2.32 -1.90
N LYS A 457 3.59 3.28 -1.92
CA LYS A 457 3.11 3.81 -0.65
C LYS A 457 2.65 2.57 0.11
N ARG A 458 3.34 2.24 1.19
CA ARG A 458 2.82 1.35 2.22
C ARG A 458 1.59 2.08 2.75
N ASP A 459 0.45 1.89 2.09
CA ASP A 459 -0.82 2.16 2.71
C ASP A 459 -0.94 1.15 3.85
N GLU A 460 -1.30 1.66 5.02
CA GLU A 460 -1.14 1.00 6.31
C GLU A 460 -2.03 -0.23 6.52
N ASP A 461 -2.83 -0.66 5.55
CA ASP A 461 -3.65 -1.87 5.64
C ASP A 461 -3.79 -2.52 4.25
N GLY A 462 -3.08 -3.62 4.03
CA GLY A 462 -3.11 -4.38 2.76
C GLY A 462 -1.94 -5.35 2.63
N ASP A 463 -2.01 -6.47 3.33
CA ASP A 463 -0.97 -7.50 3.42
C ASP A 463 -0.71 -8.21 2.06
N ILE A 464 0.40 -7.87 1.40
CA ILE A 464 1.17 -8.85 0.61
C ILE A 464 2.47 -9.05 1.38
N PRO A 465 2.83 -10.28 1.83
CA PRO A 465 4.05 -10.46 2.61
C PRO A 465 5.28 -10.19 1.73
N ALA A 466 5.92 -9.04 1.90
CA ALA A 466 7.22 -8.72 1.30
C ALA A 466 8.39 -9.57 1.87
N ASN A 467 8.10 -10.54 2.74
CA ASN A 467 9.09 -11.31 3.50
C ASN A 467 9.27 -12.74 2.97
N ILE A 468 9.58 -12.91 1.68
CA ILE A 468 10.04 -14.21 1.14
C ILE A 468 11.53 -14.48 1.42
N CYS A 469 12.29 -13.43 1.75
CA CYS A 469 13.69 -13.53 2.13
C CYS A 469 13.82 -13.39 3.66
N TYR A 470 14.48 -14.34 4.28
CA TYR A 470 14.77 -14.32 5.71
C TYR A 470 16.28 -14.47 5.93
N GLU A 471 16.82 -13.64 6.81
CA GLU A 471 18.18 -13.77 7.31
C GLU A 471 18.13 -14.44 8.68
N LEU A 472 18.86 -15.54 8.86
CA LEU A 472 19.00 -16.16 10.17
C LEU A 472 19.94 -15.31 11.03
N ARG A 473 19.40 -14.65 12.06
CA ARG A 473 20.17 -13.86 13.03
C ARG A 473 20.16 -14.54 14.38
N LEU A 474 21.35 -14.80 14.93
CA LEU A 474 21.50 -15.28 16.29
C LEU A 474 21.37 -14.12 17.28
N GLN A 475 20.53 -14.28 18.32
CA GLN A 475 20.34 -13.30 19.39
C GLN A 475 20.86 -13.84 20.72
N PRO A 476 21.32 -12.99 21.65
CA PRO A 476 21.64 -13.40 23.01
C PRO A 476 20.42 -14.01 23.73
N ASP A 477 20.59 -15.17 24.38
CA ASP A 477 19.50 -15.76 25.16
C ASP A 477 19.42 -15.15 26.57
N LEU A 478 18.31 -14.46 26.85
CA LEU A 478 17.94 -13.90 28.16
C LEU A 478 18.05 -14.87 29.34
N ASP A 479 17.82 -16.18 29.14
CA ASP A 479 17.90 -17.16 30.23
C ASP A 479 19.33 -17.32 30.77
N HIS A 480 20.31 -16.98 29.94
CA HIS A 480 21.72 -17.15 30.23
C HIS A 480 22.48 -15.82 30.25
N LEU A 481 21.82 -14.70 29.96
CA LEU A 481 22.42 -13.36 29.99
C LEU A 481 22.70 -12.90 31.42
N ARG A 482 23.77 -12.12 31.61
CA ARG A 482 24.16 -11.53 32.91
C ARG A 482 24.44 -10.04 32.70
N THR A 483 24.40 -9.25 33.77
CA THR A 483 24.60 -7.79 33.71
C THR A 483 25.92 -7.38 33.06
N ASP A 484 26.99 -8.14 33.28
CA ASP A 484 28.33 -7.93 32.72
C ASP A 484 28.42 -8.21 31.20
N HIS A 485 27.40 -8.83 30.62
CA HIS A 485 27.30 -9.08 29.17
C HIS A 485 26.46 -8.03 28.44
N MET A 486 25.87 -7.06 29.15
CA MET A 486 25.11 -5.96 28.54
C MET A 486 26.07 -4.90 27.96
N PRO A 487 25.64 -4.17 26.92
CA PRO A 487 26.41 -3.03 26.42
C PRO A 487 26.64 -1.98 27.53
N PRO A 488 27.69 -1.14 27.43
CA PRO A 488 27.83 0.01 28.31
C PRO A 488 26.59 0.91 28.14
N ASN A 489 25.86 1.12 29.23
CA ASN A 489 24.59 1.87 29.31
C ASN A 489 23.41 1.22 28.56
N PRO A 490 22.93 0.05 29.01
CA PRO A 490 21.82 -0.64 28.36
C PRO A 490 20.52 0.16 28.50
N SER A 491 19.76 0.27 27.41
CA SER A 491 18.46 0.94 27.41
C SER A 491 17.33 -0.02 27.80
N PHE A 492 16.21 0.55 28.23
CA PHE A 492 14.98 -0.22 28.46
C PHE A 492 14.54 -0.99 27.20
N ALA A 493 14.71 -0.38 26.02
CA ALA A 493 14.33 -0.99 24.74
C ALA A 493 15.16 -2.24 24.41
N ASP A 494 16.42 -2.33 24.85
CA ASP A 494 17.30 -3.48 24.56
C ASP A 494 16.80 -4.76 25.25
N ILE A 495 16.37 -4.67 26.51
CA ILE A 495 15.77 -5.82 27.23
C ILE A 495 14.44 -6.21 26.57
N VAL A 496 13.62 -5.22 26.22
CA VAL A 496 12.31 -5.46 25.61
C VAL A 496 12.47 -6.13 24.24
N GLY A 497 13.45 -5.72 23.44
CA GLY A 497 13.78 -6.33 22.16
C GLY A 497 14.24 -7.79 22.29
N LEU A 498 15.06 -8.11 23.30
CA LEU A 498 15.44 -9.49 23.59
C LEU A 498 14.23 -10.33 24.01
N LEU A 499 13.34 -9.78 24.85
CA LEU A 499 12.11 -10.48 25.28
C LEU A 499 11.21 -10.77 24.08
N ALA A 500 11.05 -9.79 23.19
CA ALA A 500 10.26 -9.92 21.98
C ALA A 500 10.87 -10.93 20.99
N SER A 501 12.20 -11.04 20.90
CA SER A 501 12.86 -12.04 20.04
C SER A 501 12.68 -13.48 20.52
N LYS A 502 12.37 -13.66 21.81
CA LYS A 502 12.31 -14.96 22.48
C LYS A 502 10.90 -15.51 22.56
N GLN A 503 9.89 -14.64 22.54
CA GLN A 503 8.48 -15.00 22.65
C GLN A 503 7.66 -14.23 21.62
N ASP A 504 7.17 -14.93 20.61
CA ASP A 504 6.34 -14.36 19.55
C ASP A 504 4.92 -13.97 20.02
N GLN A 505 4.45 -14.60 21.12
CA GLN A 505 3.14 -14.36 21.71
C GLN A 505 3.26 -14.17 23.23
N LEU A 506 2.97 -12.95 23.69
CA LEU A 506 3.17 -12.59 25.09
C LEU A 506 1.86 -12.15 25.76
N SER A 507 1.57 -12.67 26.94
CA SER A 507 0.52 -12.18 27.84
C SER A 507 1.12 -11.30 28.93
N MET A 508 0.63 -10.06 29.05
CA MET A 508 1.25 -9.03 29.88
C MET A 508 0.27 -8.46 30.92
N ILE A 509 0.79 -8.12 32.09
CA ILE A 509 0.07 -7.34 33.10
C ILE A 509 0.91 -6.15 33.59
N GLY A 510 0.31 -4.95 33.61
CA GLY A 510 0.93 -3.72 34.10
C GLY A 510 0.42 -3.37 35.50
N LEU A 511 1.23 -3.61 36.54
CA LEU A 511 0.88 -3.38 37.95
C LEU A 511 1.36 -1.99 38.39
N GLY A 512 0.45 -1.02 38.40
CA GLY A 512 0.78 0.39 38.64
C GLY A 512 1.69 0.97 37.56
N ALA A 513 1.72 0.36 36.38
CA ALA A 513 2.47 0.86 35.24
C ALA A 513 1.84 2.17 34.77
N GLY A 514 2.63 3.26 34.71
CA GLY A 514 2.15 4.50 34.11
C GLY A 514 1.95 4.33 32.60
N VAL A 515 1.06 5.15 32.01
CA VAL A 515 0.72 5.10 30.57
C VAL A 515 1.96 5.17 29.68
N ASP A 516 2.92 6.05 30.01
CA ASP A 516 4.17 6.20 29.26
C ASP A 516 5.02 4.91 29.19
N LEU A 517 5.08 4.16 30.30
CA LEU A 517 5.87 2.92 30.36
C LEU A 517 5.20 1.80 29.56
N SER A 518 3.86 1.76 29.60
CA SER A 518 3.08 0.82 28.80
C SER A 518 3.12 1.14 27.31
N GLU A 519 3.17 2.42 26.94
CA GLU A 519 3.35 2.87 25.56
C GLU A 519 4.75 2.54 25.04
N ASP A 520 5.82 2.87 25.78
CA ASP A 520 7.21 2.52 25.44
C ASP A 520 7.35 1.00 25.20
N PHE A 521 6.70 0.19 26.04
CA PHE A 521 6.75 -1.27 25.95
C PHE A 521 5.95 -1.81 24.76
N THR A 522 4.71 -1.34 24.56
CA THR A 522 3.89 -1.78 23.43
C THR A 522 4.46 -1.33 22.09
N ALA A 523 5.04 -0.14 22.01
CA ALA A 523 5.74 0.36 20.81
C ALA A 523 6.93 -0.53 20.42
N ALA A 524 7.71 -1.00 21.40
CA ALA A 524 8.83 -1.91 21.15
C ALA A 524 8.41 -3.31 20.65
N PHE A 525 7.15 -3.71 20.86
CA PHE A 525 6.60 -4.99 20.38
C PHE A 525 5.90 -4.88 19.00
N LYS A 526 5.82 -3.69 18.37
CA LYS A 526 5.19 -3.48 17.04
C LYS A 526 6.08 -3.95 15.87
N SER A 527 6.53 -5.20 15.90
CA SER A 527 7.20 -5.88 14.78
C SER A 527 6.20 -6.83 14.09
N PRO A 528 6.24 -7.05 12.76
CA PRO A 528 5.28 -7.91 12.05
C PRO A 528 5.16 -9.34 12.60
N ASN A 529 6.21 -9.83 13.27
CA ASN A 529 6.30 -11.19 13.79
C ASN A 529 6.01 -11.34 15.29
N ASN A 530 5.89 -10.24 16.05
CA ASN A 530 5.71 -10.29 17.51
C ASN A 530 4.36 -9.71 17.91
N LYS A 531 3.54 -10.46 18.65
CA LYS A 531 2.18 -10.05 19.01
C LYS A 531 1.96 -10.15 20.52
N ILE A 532 1.48 -9.06 21.12
CA ILE A 532 0.91 -9.09 22.47
C ILE A 532 -0.50 -9.65 22.35
N THR A 533 -0.76 -10.77 23.01
CA THR A 533 -2.06 -11.46 22.93
C THR A 533 -3.09 -10.87 23.88
N THR A 534 -2.63 -10.43 25.06
CA THR A 534 -3.45 -9.85 26.12
C THR A 534 -2.63 -8.86 26.93
N PHE A 535 -3.21 -7.71 27.27
CA PHE A 535 -2.59 -6.75 28.18
C PHE A 535 -3.58 -6.26 29.25
N ASP A 536 -3.39 -6.66 30.51
CA ASP A 536 -4.16 -6.13 31.64
C ASP A 536 -3.46 -4.91 32.25
N PHE A 537 -4.08 -3.74 32.15
CA PHE A 537 -3.60 -2.49 32.75
C PHE A 537 -4.25 -2.27 34.12
N ILE A 538 -3.42 -2.27 35.18
CA ILE A 538 -3.88 -2.19 36.56
C ILE A 538 -3.40 -0.89 37.23
N ASP A 539 -4.34 -0.10 37.70
CA ASP A 539 -4.07 1.07 38.55
C ASP A 539 -4.90 1.03 39.84
N THR A 540 -4.44 1.78 40.84
CA THR A 540 -5.15 2.09 42.07
C THR A 540 -6.30 3.08 41.88
N THR A 541 -6.23 3.96 40.87
CA THR A 541 -7.20 5.06 40.64
C THR A 541 -7.84 4.97 39.25
N PRO A 542 -9.18 4.87 39.13
CA PRO A 542 -9.86 4.74 37.83
C PRO A 542 -9.65 5.92 36.85
N GLY A 543 -9.34 7.12 37.35
CA GLY A 543 -9.22 8.33 36.52
C GLY A 543 -8.09 8.34 35.49
N LEU A 544 -7.15 7.37 35.56
CA LEU A 544 -6.07 7.22 34.59
C LEU A 544 -6.44 6.30 33.42
N PHE A 545 -7.58 5.60 33.48
CA PHE A 545 -8.00 4.68 32.41
C PHE A 545 -8.44 5.42 31.15
N ASP A 546 -9.06 6.60 31.27
CA ASP A 546 -9.48 7.39 30.13
C ASP A 546 -8.26 7.89 29.32
N GLU A 547 -7.20 8.34 30.02
CA GLU A 547 -5.94 8.73 29.38
C GLU A 547 -5.24 7.52 28.73
N ALA A 548 -5.15 6.41 29.46
CA ALA A 548 -4.55 5.18 28.95
C ALA A 548 -5.29 4.63 27.72
N ALA A 549 -6.62 4.69 27.70
CA ALA A 549 -7.46 4.27 26.58
C ALA A 549 -7.30 5.15 25.32
N THR A 550 -6.89 6.42 25.47
CA THR A 550 -6.60 7.27 24.29
C THR A 550 -5.23 7.00 23.68
N ARG A 551 -4.25 6.61 24.49
CA ARG A 551 -2.84 6.46 24.08
C ARG A 551 -2.45 5.03 23.74
N LEU A 552 -3.10 4.04 24.34
CA LEU A 552 -2.90 2.61 24.08
C LEU A 552 -4.01 2.10 23.15
N ASP A 553 -3.69 1.11 22.31
CA ASP A 553 -4.67 0.49 21.41
C ASP A 553 -5.78 -0.21 22.21
N ASN A 554 -6.97 0.39 22.23
CA ASN A 554 -8.12 -0.07 23.01
C ASN A 554 -8.60 -1.49 22.68
N SER A 555 -8.21 -2.06 21.54
CA SER A 555 -8.63 -3.40 21.14
C SER A 555 -7.95 -4.53 21.94
N LEU A 556 -6.79 -4.27 22.56
CA LEU A 556 -5.95 -5.29 23.22
C LEU A 556 -5.82 -5.11 24.75
N VAL A 557 -6.23 -3.96 25.30
CA VAL A 557 -6.00 -3.59 26.71
C VAL A 557 -7.25 -3.75 27.58
N GLN A 558 -7.12 -4.46 28.70
CA GLN A 558 -8.17 -4.60 29.72
C GLN A 558 -7.83 -3.76 30.95
N PHE A 559 -8.69 -2.81 31.30
CA PHE A 559 -8.49 -1.91 32.45
C PHE A 559 -9.12 -2.46 33.72
N ARG A 560 -8.35 -2.54 34.82
CA ARG A 560 -8.83 -3.05 36.12
C ARG A 560 -8.29 -2.26 37.29
N THR A 561 -9.10 -2.08 38.34
CA THR A 561 -8.66 -1.40 39.57
C THR A 561 -8.22 -2.38 40.65
N MET A 562 -6.99 -2.24 41.15
CA MET A 562 -6.44 -3.07 42.23
C MET A 562 -5.50 -2.26 43.14
N ILE A 563 -5.31 -2.70 44.37
CA ILE A 563 -4.37 -2.09 45.33
C ILE A 563 -3.26 -3.12 45.63
N PRO A 564 -1.98 -2.72 45.84
CA PRO A 564 -0.87 -3.65 46.04
C PRO A 564 -0.97 -4.61 47.25
N THR A 565 -1.99 -4.50 48.11
CA THR A 565 -2.20 -5.42 49.24
C THR A 565 -3.38 -6.37 49.04
N SER A 566 -4.09 -6.25 47.93
CA SER A 566 -5.27 -7.06 47.64
C SER A 566 -4.92 -8.38 46.95
N ASP A 567 -5.74 -9.42 47.19
CA ASP A 567 -5.60 -10.73 46.54
C ASP A 567 -6.03 -10.62 45.06
N PRO A 568 -5.13 -10.89 44.09
CA PRO A 568 -5.45 -10.82 42.66
C PRO A 568 -6.62 -11.73 42.26
N LYS A 569 -6.77 -12.88 42.91
CA LYS A 569 -7.85 -13.85 42.62
C LYS A 569 -9.24 -13.26 42.91
N MET A 570 -9.35 -12.45 43.97
CA MET A 570 -10.60 -11.78 44.35
C MET A 570 -10.99 -10.65 43.38
N ARG A 571 -10.06 -10.22 42.52
CA ARG A 571 -10.28 -9.20 41.47
C ARG A 571 -10.49 -9.80 40.08
N GLY A 572 -10.69 -11.12 40.00
CA GLY A 572 -10.95 -11.82 38.75
C GLY A 572 -9.72 -12.01 37.86
N LEU A 573 -8.51 -11.90 38.43
CA LEU A 573 -7.27 -12.22 37.73
C LEU A 573 -6.91 -13.69 37.95
N GLN A 574 -6.43 -14.34 36.89
CA GLN A 574 -5.99 -15.73 36.96
C GLN A 574 -4.54 -15.80 37.48
N LEU A 575 -4.32 -16.61 38.52
CA LEU A 575 -2.99 -16.82 39.09
C LEU A 575 -2.12 -17.66 38.14
N GLY A 576 -0.84 -17.29 38.00
CA GLY A 576 0.10 -17.99 37.11
C GLY A 576 -0.28 -17.96 35.63
N TYR A 577 -0.91 -16.89 35.17
CA TYR A 577 -1.42 -16.75 33.80
C TYR A 577 -0.51 -15.91 32.88
N TYR A 578 0.16 -14.88 33.41
CA TYR A 578 0.88 -13.92 32.58
C TYR A 578 2.33 -14.37 32.32
N ASP A 579 2.83 -14.11 31.12
CA ASP A 579 4.24 -14.35 30.76
C ASP A 579 5.16 -13.27 31.35
N LEU A 580 4.65 -12.04 31.44
CA LEU A 580 5.38 -10.89 31.97
C LEU A 580 4.50 -10.01 32.87
N ALA A 581 5.03 -9.63 34.04
CA ALA A 581 4.47 -8.55 34.85
C ALA A 581 5.40 -7.32 34.85
N LEU A 582 4.86 -6.17 34.48
CA LEU A 582 5.55 -4.88 34.52
C LEU A 582 5.10 -4.12 35.77
N ALA A 583 6.05 -3.74 36.63
CA ALA A 583 5.74 -3.05 37.88
C ALA A 583 6.65 -1.82 38.11
N THR A 584 6.08 -0.75 38.66
CA THR A 584 6.78 0.52 38.92
C THR A 584 7.17 0.72 40.39
N SER A 585 6.72 -0.18 41.27
CA SER A 585 6.95 -0.08 42.71
C SER A 585 7.12 -1.48 43.31
N THR A 586 7.98 -1.57 44.32
CA THR A 586 8.24 -2.81 45.07
C THR A 586 7.01 -3.35 45.80
N LYS A 587 6.01 -2.50 46.04
CA LYS A 587 4.73 -2.87 46.67
C LYS A 587 3.95 -3.92 45.89
N TRP A 588 4.17 -4.02 44.57
CA TRP A 588 3.47 -4.94 43.68
C TRP A 588 4.14 -6.32 43.53
N LEU A 589 5.31 -6.53 44.13
CA LEU A 589 6.12 -7.74 43.95
C LEU A 589 5.37 -9.03 44.31
N SER A 590 4.64 -9.02 45.42
CA SER A 590 3.88 -10.19 45.88
C SER A 590 2.78 -10.58 44.88
N GLN A 591 2.08 -9.60 44.30
CA GLN A 591 1.04 -9.83 43.30
C GLN A 591 1.65 -10.26 41.97
N ALA A 592 2.74 -9.62 41.54
CA ALA A 592 3.48 -10.00 40.34
C ALA A 592 3.92 -11.47 40.41
N GLU A 593 4.48 -11.91 41.54
CA GLU A 593 4.89 -13.30 41.78
C GLU A 593 3.73 -14.29 41.69
N MET A 594 2.54 -13.92 42.16
CA MET A 594 1.34 -14.78 42.11
C MET A 594 0.71 -14.85 40.71
N LEU A 595 0.86 -13.81 39.90
CA LEU A 595 0.20 -13.65 38.60
C LEU A 595 1.02 -14.20 37.44
N VAL A 596 2.34 -14.19 37.54
CA VAL A 596 3.25 -14.65 36.48
C VAL A 596 3.36 -16.19 36.47
N LYS A 597 3.41 -16.79 35.28
CA LYS A 597 3.61 -18.23 35.05
C LYS A 597 4.89 -18.72 35.75
N PRO A 598 4.99 -20.02 36.09
CA PRO A 598 6.28 -20.61 36.43
C PRO A 598 7.31 -20.31 35.32
N ASN A 599 8.49 -19.80 35.69
CA ASN A 599 9.53 -19.31 34.78
C ASN A 599 9.25 -18.01 34.00
N GLY A 600 8.11 -17.34 34.22
CA GLY A 600 7.84 -16.03 33.63
C GLY A 600 8.64 -14.90 34.29
N PHE A 601 8.58 -13.71 33.69
CA PHE A 601 9.42 -12.56 34.04
C PHE A 601 8.63 -11.49 34.81
N VAL A 602 9.30 -10.83 35.74
CA VAL A 602 8.82 -9.59 36.37
C VAL A 602 9.85 -8.50 36.10
N LEU A 603 9.41 -7.45 35.39
CA LEU A 603 10.22 -6.30 35.04
C LEU A 603 9.84 -5.11 35.93
N LEU A 604 10.79 -4.69 36.76
CA LEU A 604 10.62 -3.61 37.72
C LEU A 604 11.35 -2.38 37.23
N ARG A 605 10.66 -1.24 37.20
CA ARG A 605 11.24 0.07 36.89
C ARG A 605 11.03 1.02 38.06
N LEU A 606 12.07 1.24 38.86
CA LEU A 606 12.01 1.98 40.12
C LEU A 606 12.60 3.40 39.96
N ASN A 607 11.99 4.38 40.64
CA ASN A 607 12.57 5.72 40.75
C ASN A 607 13.71 5.77 41.78
N GLN A 608 14.42 6.90 41.86
CA GLN A 608 15.59 7.08 42.73
C GLN A 608 15.32 6.91 44.24
N ARG A 609 14.06 7.10 44.69
CA ARG A 609 13.68 6.92 46.10
C ARG A 609 13.41 5.45 46.40
N GLU A 610 12.65 4.80 45.53
CA GLU A 610 12.31 3.38 45.62
C GLU A 610 13.51 2.47 45.35
N SER A 611 14.47 2.91 44.52
CA SER A 611 15.73 2.19 44.31
C SER A 611 16.55 2.08 45.60
N LYS A 612 16.62 3.16 46.40
CA LYS A 612 17.25 3.14 47.73
C LYS A 612 16.52 2.20 48.69
N GLU A 613 15.19 2.19 48.66
CA GLU A 613 14.37 1.28 49.46
C GLU A 613 14.63 -0.18 49.05
N TYR A 614 14.65 -0.48 47.74
CA TYR A 614 14.97 -1.80 47.18
C TYR A 614 16.36 -2.30 47.59
N THR A 615 17.41 -1.48 47.46
CA THR A 615 18.77 -1.87 47.86
C THR A 615 18.91 -2.02 49.38
N SER A 616 18.14 -1.27 50.18
CA SER A 616 18.17 -1.35 51.64
C SER A 616 17.38 -2.53 52.23
N GLN A 617 16.35 -2.97 51.52
CA GLN A 617 15.52 -4.12 51.85
C GLN A 617 15.87 -5.26 50.91
N ASN A 618 17.00 -5.94 51.14
CA ASN A 618 17.28 -7.20 50.44
C ASN A 618 16.24 -8.24 50.93
N THR A 619 15.03 -8.21 50.36
CA THR A 619 13.86 -8.96 50.82
C THR A 619 14.04 -10.43 50.50
N THR A 620 14.49 -11.15 51.52
CA THR A 620 14.61 -12.61 51.65
C THR A 620 13.26 -13.35 51.64
N SER A 621 12.20 -12.81 51.03
CA SER A 621 10.82 -13.33 51.17
C SER A 621 10.07 -13.65 49.87
N THR A 622 10.67 -13.54 48.68
CA THR A 622 10.03 -13.85 47.40
C THR A 622 10.77 -14.97 46.66
N SER A 623 10.06 -15.85 45.94
CA SER A 623 10.66 -16.92 45.10
C SER A 623 11.20 -16.40 43.75
N LEU A 624 11.33 -15.08 43.63
CA LEU A 624 11.88 -14.37 42.47
C LEU A 624 13.41 -14.30 42.58
N THR A 625 14.10 -14.72 41.53
CA THR A 625 15.57 -14.60 41.41
C THR A 625 15.92 -13.43 40.49
N GLU A 626 16.81 -12.53 40.94
CA GLU A 626 17.32 -11.43 40.12
C GLU A 626 18.20 -11.97 38.98
N GLN A 627 17.99 -11.48 37.77
CA GLN A 627 18.79 -11.85 36.59
C GLN A 627 19.64 -10.70 36.06
N ILE A 628 19.03 -9.52 35.87
CA ILE A 628 19.70 -8.34 35.31
C ILE A 628 19.29 -7.11 36.14
N VAL A 629 20.26 -6.31 36.53
CA VAL A 629 20.07 -5.05 37.27
C VAL A 629 20.96 -3.97 36.65
N TYR A 630 20.38 -2.87 36.19
CA TYR A 630 21.13 -1.72 35.66
C TYR A 630 20.38 -0.39 35.85
N ILE A 631 21.08 0.72 35.59
CA ILE A 631 20.53 2.09 35.61
C ILE A 631 20.31 2.57 34.17
N ASP A 632 19.07 2.95 33.85
CA ASP A 632 18.67 3.55 32.58
C ASP A 632 19.07 5.04 32.60
N ASP A 633 20.26 5.36 32.06
CA ASP A 633 20.87 6.70 32.11
C ASP A 633 20.02 7.79 31.45
N ALA A 634 19.21 7.43 30.44
CA ALA A 634 18.34 8.39 29.75
C ALA A 634 17.29 9.01 30.70
N ARG A 635 16.94 8.33 31.80
CA ARG A 635 15.82 8.70 32.69
C ARG A 635 16.09 8.55 34.19
N ASP A 636 17.31 8.21 34.60
CA ASP A 636 17.77 8.00 36.01
C ASP A 636 16.86 7.02 36.80
N ARG A 637 16.59 5.84 36.22
CA ARG A 637 15.72 4.81 36.84
C ARG A 637 16.44 3.46 36.94
N LEU A 638 16.22 2.75 38.05
CA LEU A 638 16.74 1.39 38.27
C LEU A 638 15.80 0.39 37.57
N VAL A 639 16.34 -0.43 36.68
CA VAL A 639 15.61 -1.52 36.01
C VAL A 639 16.09 -2.85 36.58
N VAL A 640 15.15 -3.68 37.07
CA VAL A 640 15.42 -5.02 37.61
C VAL A 640 14.56 -6.04 36.87
N LEU A 641 15.19 -7.02 36.24
CA LEU A 641 14.53 -8.19 35.67
C LEU A 641 14.67 -9.37 36.63
N THR A 642 13.53 -9.90 37.09
CA THR A 642 13.48 -11.06 37.99
C THR A 642 12.66 -12.21 37.40
N ARG A 643 12.92 -13.43 37.86
CA ARG A 643 12.27 -14.65 37.36
C ARG A 643 11.68 -15.51 38.47
N SER A 644 10.48 -16.06 38.26
CA SER A 644 9.81 -16.96 39.21
C SER A 644 10.36 -18.39 39.16
N THR A 645 10.88 -18.91 40.29
CA THR A 645 11.48 -20.25 40.39
C THR A 645 10.57 -21.24 41.12
N ARG A 646 9.63 -21.88 40.41
CA ARG A 646 8.86 -23.04 40.94
C ARG A 646 9.30 -24.32 40.24
N VAL A 647 10.12 -25.12 40.92
CA VAL A 647 10.67 -26.38 40.39
C VAL A 647 9.66 -27.53 40.62
N HIS A 648 9.33 -28.29 39.56
CA HIS A 648 8.62 -29.56 39.65
C HIS A 648 9.55 -30.73 39.26
N ASN A 649 9.30 -31.91 39.83
CA ASN A 649 10.12 -33.13 39.70
C ASN A 649 10.47 -33.48 38.24
N MET A 650 11.75 -33.81 38.02
CA MET A 650 12.39 -34.02 36.73
C MET A 650 12.33 -35.49 36.25
N PRO A 651 11.87 -35.80 35.03
CA PRO A 651 12.03 -37.12 34.40
C PRO A 651 13.44 -37.34 33.83
N VAL A 652 13.83 -38.60 33.62
CA VAL A 652 15.16 -39.02 33.13
C VAL A 652 15.50 -38.41 31.76
N THR A 653 16.71 -37.85 31.60
CA THR A 653 17.19 -37.18 30.37
C THR A 653 18.41 -37.90 29.79
N HIS A 654 18.45 -38.14 28.46
CA HIS A 654 19.55 -38.83 27.78
C HIS A 654 20.44 -37.83 27.01
N VAL A 655 21.76 -37.92 27.17
CA VAL A 655 22.75 -37.12 26.41
C VAL A 655 23.47 -38.05 25.43
N LEU A 656 23.38 -37.80 24.12
CA LEU A 656 24.14 -38.54 23.09
C LEU A 656 25.32 -37.72 22.60
N THR A 657 26.48 -38.37 22.45
CA THR A 657 27.71 -37.75 21.92
C THR A 657 28.33 -38.64 20.84
N HIS A 658 29.01 -38.04 19.86
CA HIS A 658 29.62 -38.76 18.74
C HIS A 658 31.16 -38.89 18.81
N CYS A 659 31.80 -38.57 19.94
CA CYS A 659 33.26 -38.57 20.04
C CYS A 659 33.87 -39.96 20.30
N VAL A 660 34.98 -40.26 19.62
CA VAL A 660 35.82 -41.46 19.83
C VAL A 660 36.77 -41.21 21.03
N PRO A 661 36.96 -42.17 21.98
CA PRO A 661 37.64 -41.89 23.26
C PRO A 661 39.16 -41.68 23.20
N GLN A 662 39.83 -41.92 22.07
CA GLN A 662 41.30 -41.82 22.07
C GLN A 662 41.81 -40.37 22.07
N ASP A 663 40.96 -39.38 21.75
CA ASP A 663 41.28 -37.94 21.71
C ASP A 663 40.24 -37.04 22.46
N ALA A 664 39.49 -37.57 23.42
CA ALA A 664 38.44 -36.80 24.10
C ALA A 664 39.04 -35.69 25.01
N PRO A 665 38.68 -34.39 24.84
CA PRO A 665 39.29 -33.32 25.63
C PRO A 665 38.81 -33.29 27.09
N ALA A 666 39.65 -32.77 28.01
CA ALA A 666 39.42 -32.74 29.47
C ALA A 666 38.06 -32.13 29.91
N TRP A 667 37.56 -31.14 29.16
CA TRP A 667 36.30 -30.46 29.47
C TRP A 667 35.07 -31.40 29.37
N SER A 668 35.13 -32.46 28.55
CA SER A 668 34.03 -33.42 28.39
C SER A 668 33.80 -34.24 29.67
N VAL A 669 34.88 -34.67 30.31
CA VAL A 669 34.86 -35.40 31.58
C VAL A 669 34.43 -34.48 32.73
N ALA A 670 34.83 -33.21 32.70
CA ALA A 670 34.41 -32.21 33.68
C ALA A 670 32.90 -31.93 33.62
N LEU A 671 32.32 -31.82 32.42
CA LEU A 671 30.87 -31.65 32.22
C LEU A 671 30.08 -32.84 32.82
N VAL A 672 30.51 -34.08 32.57
CA VAL A 672 29.86 -35.28 33.13
C VAL A 672 29.86 -35.27 34.65
N ARG A 673 31.02 -35.01 35.27
CA ARG A 673 31.13 -34.97 36.74
C ARG A 673 30.26 -33.87 37.35
N ALA A 674 30.17 -32.72 36.69
CA ALA A 674 29.40 -31.60 37.19
C ALA A 674 27.89 -31.81 37.07
N LEU A 675 27.41 -32.42 35.98
CA LEU A 675 26.00 -32.81 35.83
C LEU A 675 25.58 -33.89 36.85
N GLN A 676 26.47 -34.85 37.13
CA GLN A 676 26.25 -35.87 38.17
C GLN A 676 26.25 -35.26 39.58
N ALA A 677 27.11 -34.28 39.85
CA ALA A 677 27.14 -33.55 41.12
C ALA A 677 25.89 -32.68 41.35
N ALA A 678 25.26 -32.21 40.26
CA ALA A 678 24.03 -31.41 40.29
C ALA A 678 22.75 -32.21 40.62
N LYS A 679 22.84 -33.53 40.86
CA LYS A 679 21.70 -34.45 41.16
C LYS A 679 20.63 -34.57 40.06
N GLU A 680 20.95 -34.20 38.82
CA GLU A 680 20.05 -34.38 37.69
C GLU A 680 20.01 -35.85 37.25
N ASN A 681 18.83 -36.40 36.97
CA ASN A 681 18.62 -37.80 36.58
C ASN A 681 19.07 -38.01 35.10
N VAL A 682 20.38 -37.97 34.84
CA VAL A 682 20.97 -37.93 33.48
C VAL A 682 21.74 -39.21 33.16
N THR A 683 21.50 -39.80 31.97
CA THR A 683 22.31 -40.91 31.42
C THR A 683 23.02 -40.48 30.14
N ILE A 684 24.32 -40.80 30.04
CA ILE A 684 25.16 -40.42 28.89
C ILE A 684 25.42 -41.68 28.06
N ASN A 685 24.89 -41.71 26.83
CA ASN A 685 24.99 -42.86 25.94
C ASN A 685 25.91 -42.55 24.75
N ARG A 686 26.76 -43.51 24.37
CA ARG A 686 27.71 -43.39 23.24
C ARG A 686 27.11 -44.09 22.02
N LEU A 687 27.20 -43.49 20.84
CA LEU A 687 26.84 -44.14 19.56
C LEU A 687 27.95 -45.10 19.10
N THR A 688 28.17 -46.19 19.84
CA THR A 688 29.04 -47.31 19.41
C THR A 688 28.27 -48.31 18.55
N GLN A 689 28.98 -49.19 17.83
CA GLN A 689 28.38 -50.25 17.01
C GLN A 689 27.39 -51.13 17.80
N SER A 690 27.79 -51.54 19.01
CA SER A 690 26.96 -52.37 19.90
C SER A 690 25.67 -51.68 20.33
N VAL A 691 25.72 -50.38 20.57
CA VAL A 691 24.56 -49.56 20.97
C VAL A 691 23.59 -49.41 19.79
N VAL A 692 24.13 -49.24 18.57
CA VAL A 692 23.35 -49.22 17.32
C VAL A 692 22.63 -50.55 17.09
N GLU A 693 23.29 -51.68 17.33
CA GLU A 693 22.69 -53.02 17.20
C GLU A 693 21.65 -53.31 18.30
N ASP A 694 21.87 -52.85 19.54
CA ASP A 694 20.90 -53.02 20.63
C ASP A 694 19.67 -52.11 20.47
N ILE A 695 19.83 -50.89 19.95
CA ILE A 695 18.72 -49.99 19.58
C ILE A 695 17.87 -50.64 18.49
N GLN A 696 18.49 -51.22 17.46
CA GLN A 696 17.78 -51.92 16.38
C GLN A 696 17.08 -53.19 16.86
N ARG A 697 17.61 -53.86 17.90
CA ARG A 697 17.08 -55.13 18.43
C ARG A 697 15.99 -54.95 19.48
N THR A 698 16.10 -53.95 20.35
CA THR A 698 15.23 -53.79 21.53
C THR A 698 14.36 -52.54 21.50
N GLY A 699 14.65 -51.59 20.60
CA GLY A 699 14.00 -50.28 20.58
C GLY A 699 14.39 -49.38 21.76
N ALA A 700 15.32 -49.79 22.64
CA ALA A 700 15.77 -49.06 23.82
C ALA A 700 17.30 -49.17 24.02
N LEU A 701 17.87 -48.30 24.86
CA LEU A 701 19.32 -48.28 25.17
C LEU A 701 19.63 -49.24 26.33
N GLY A 702 20.44 -50.28 26.05
CA GLY A 702 20.94 -51.24 27.04
C GLY A 702 22.44 -51.05 27.36
N ASP A 703 22.81 -51.28 28.62
CA ASP A 703 24.19 -51.29 29.11
C ASP A 703 24.93 -52.53 28.56
N THR A 704 25.77 -52.40 27.53
CA THR A 704 27.15 -52.97 27.43
C THR A 704 27.70 -53.17 25.98
N CYS A 705 28.97 -52.77 25.80
CA CYS A 705 30.09 -53.29 24.96
C CYS A 705 30.08 -53.50 23.41
N ASN A 706 31.12 -52.88 22.79
CA ASN A 706 32.12 -53.27 21.75
C ASN A 706 31.84 -53.31 20.20
N ASP A 707 32.91 -52.99 19.44
CA ASP A 707 33.02 -52.45 18.06
C ASP A 707 32.87 -53.41 16.85
N ALA A 708 32.32 -52.91 15.71
CA ALA A 708 32.87 -52.98 14.31
C ALA A 708 31.91 -52.60 13.13
N GLN A 709 32.25 -51.53 12.35
CA GLN A 709 31.91 -51.15 10.94
C GLN A 709 30.52 -50.68 10.39
N THR A 710 30.60 -49.83 9.36
CA THR A 710 29.95 -48.51 9.21
C THR A 710 28.78 -48.40 8.21
N ARG A 711 27.76 -49.27 8.27
CA ARG A 711 26.52 -49.10 7.47
C ARG A 711 25.19 -49.14 8.25
N SER A 712 25.20 -49.49 9.54
CA SER A 712 23.99 -49.58 10.38
C SER A 712 23.64 -48.30 11.17
N ARG A 713 24.50 -47.26 11.14
CA ARG A 713 24.33 -46.06 11.99
C ARG A 713 23.13 -45.19 11.63
N GLN A 714 22.82 -45.04 10.34
CA GLN A 714 21.76 -44.13 9.88
C GLN A 714 20.38 -44.69 10.24
N ASP A 715 20.14 -45.98 10.01
CA ASP A 715 18.89 -46.65 10.37
C ASP A 715 18.67 -46.70 11.89
N ALA A 716 19.73 -46.86 12.70
CA ALA A 716 19.61 -46.81 14.15
C ALA A 716 19.35 -45.39 14.69
N ILE A 717 19.93 -44.36 14.07
CA ILE A 717 19.60 -42.96 14.39
C ILE A 717 18.14 -42.67 14.03
N THR A 718 17.67 -43.09 12.85
CA THR A 718 16.25 -42.94 12.46
C THR A 718 15.31 -43.69 13.42
N THR A 719 15.68 -44.90 13.85
CA THR A 719 14.92 -45.70 14.84
C THR A 719 14.91 -45.05 16.22
N LEU A 720 16.01 -44.43 16.64
CA LEU A 720 16.12 -43.72 17.93
C LEU A 720 15.36 -42.39 17.92
N LEU A 721 15.38 -41.68 16.79
CA LEU A 721 14.58 -40.47 16.57
C LEU A 721 13.08 -40.78 16.48
N ALA A 722 12.69 -41.99 16.02
CA ALA A 722 11.30 -42.45 15.98
C ALA A 722 10.73 -42.84 17.37
N ASN A 723 11.57 -43.12 18.37
CA ASN A 723 11.15 -43.44 19.74
C ASN A 723 11.20 -42.20 20.65
N SER A 724 10.22 -42.05 21.55
CA SER A 724 10.08 -40.87 22.41
C SER A 724 11.16 -40.82 23.51
N SER A 725 12.33 -40.28 23.17
CA SER A 725 13.47 -40.07 24.09
C SER A 725 13.88 -38.59 24.09
N ARG A 726 14.10 -38.01 25.27
CA ARG A 726 14.58 -36.64 25.47
C ARG A 726 16.07 -36.59 25.16
N LEU A 727 16.48 -35.75 24.21
CA LEU A 727 17.82 -35.83 23.65
C LEU A 727 18.55 -34.47 23.64
N VAL A 728 19.74 -34.42 24.24
CA VAL A 728 20.70 -33.32 24.04
C VAL A 728 21.77 -33.77 23.05
N TRP A 729 21.86 -33.09 21.91
CA TRP A 729 22.82 -33.40 20.84
C TRP A 729 23.95 -32.36 20.81
N ARG A 730 25.20 -32.85 20.87
CA ARG A 730 26.40 -32.02 20.91
C ARG A 730 27.32 -32.31 19.73
N SER A 731 27.75 -31.26 19.02
CA SER A 731 28.73 -31.35 17.93
C SER A 731 29.99 -30.51 18.21
N PRO A 732 31.21 -31.01 17.98
CA PRO A 732 32.43 -30.21 17.97
C PRO A 732 32.67 -29.56 16.59
N ASP A 733 33.20 -28.34 16.59
CA ASP A 733 33.46 -27.53 15.39
C ASP A 733 34.63 -28.01 14.50
N ALA A 734 35.28 -29.16 14.77
CA ALA A 734 36.47 -29.58 14.02
C ALA A 734 36.47 -31.06 13.59
N PRO A 735 36.66 -31.36 12.29
CA PRO A 735 36.78 -30.41 11.18
C PRO A 735 35.41 -29.79 10.79
N PRO A 736 35.37 -28.63 10.11
CA PRO A 736 34.13 -27.90 9.78
C PRO A 736 33.25 -28.56 8.71
N SER A 737 33.49 -29.83 8.38
CA SER A 737 32.80 -30.50 7.28
C SER A 737 31.54 -31.24 7.77
N PHE A 738 30.39 -30.68 7.41
CA PHE A 738 29.12 -31.39 7.15
C PHE A 738 28.20 -31.81 8.32
N HIS A 739 28.21 -31.13 9.46
CA HIS A 739 27.19 -31.33 10.50
C HIS A 739 26.42 -30.04 10.80
N ARG A 740 25.60 -29.61 9.84
CA ARG A 740 24.58 -28.57 10.05
C ARG A 740 23.45 -29.17 10.90
N ASN A 741 23.51 -28.94 12.22
CA ASN A 741 22.49 -29.41 13.15
C ASN A 741 21.09 -28.84 12.82
N GLU A 742 21.05 -27.70 12.11
CA GLU A 742 19.83 -27.00 11.67
C GLU A 742 18.92 -27.90 10.81
N SER A 743 19.52 -28.67 9.89
CA SER A 743 18.79 -29.61 9.02
C SER A 743 18.42 -30.90 9.76
N LEU A 744 19.24 -31.33 10.72
CA LEU A 744 19.02 -32.56 11.48
C LEU A 744 17.80 -32.46 12.37
N ALA A 745 17.65 -31.37 13.13
CA ALA A 745 16.48 -31.15 13.98
C ALA A 745 15.19 -31.09 13.15
N ARG A 746 15.17 -30.29 12.07
CA ARG A 746 14.01 -30.18 11.17
C ARG A 746 13.64 -31.51 10.52
N THR A 747 14.62 -32.29 10.06
CA THR A 747 14.39 -33.60 9.44
C THR A 747 13.94 -34.64 10.46
N ALA A 748 14.46 -34.60 11.69
CA ALA A 748 14.06 -35.49 12.77
C ALA A 748 12.60 -35.28 13.19
N HIS A 749 12.11 -34.04 13.15
CA HIS A 749 10.72 -33.72 13.46
C HIS A 749 9.74 -34.18 12.40
N THR A 750 10.08 -34.12 11.11
CA THR A 750 9.27 -34.74 10.05
C THR A 750 9.04 -36.24 10.27
N VAL A 751 9.92 -36.88 11.04
CA VAL A 751 9.87 -38.32 11.37
C VAL A 751 9.19 -38.58 12.72
N ASN A 752 9.27 -37.65 13.70
CA ASN A 752 8.65 -37.81 15.02
C ASN A 752 8.28 -36.47 15.70
N ASP A 753 7.01 -36.08 15.61
CA ASP A 753 6.46 -34.86 16.23
C ASP A 753 6.54 -34.83 17.76
N LYS A 754 6.72 -36.00 18.41
CA LYS A 754 6.82 -36.11 19.88
C LYS A 754 8.26 -36.02 20.40
N LEU A 755 9.26 -35.90 19.52
CA LEU A 755 10.65 -35.73 19.90
C LEU A 755 10.85 -34.39 20.65
N ARG A 756 11.69 -34.37 21.68
CA ARG A 756 12.16 -33.12 22.31
C ARG A 756 13.68 -33.08 22.19
N LEU A 757 14.18 -32.31 21.23
CA LEU A 757 15.59 -32.19 20.89
C LEU A 757 16.12 -30.80 21.27
N THR A 758 17.29 -30.75 21.90
CA THR A 758 18.04 -29.51 22.14
C THR A 758 19.46 -29.67 21.63
N THR A 759 19.92 -28.74 20.81
CA THR A 759 21.25 -28.74 20.23
C THR A 759 22.10 -27.65 20.91
N VAL A 760 23.27 -28.04 21.41
CA VAL A 760 24.23 -27.08 21.99
C VAL A 760 25.53 -27.19 21.21
N ASN A 761 25.90 -26.10 20.52
CA ASN A 761 27.17 -25.97 19.83
C ASN A 761 28.11 -25.02 20.59
N ALA A 762 29.34 -25.46 20.84
CA ALA A 762 30.33 -24.69 21.58
C ALA A 762 31.65 -24.67 20.83
N SER A 763 32.17 -23.46 20.57
CA SER A 763 33.43 -23.27 19.85
C SER A 763 34.61 -23.92 20.59
N SER A 764 35.51 -24.56 19.84
CA SER A 764 36.74 -25.13 20.39
C SER A 764 37.64 -24.08 21.07
N LEU A 765 37.63 -22.83 20.59
CA LEU A 765 38.34 -21.69 21.19
C LEU A 765 37.74 -21.28 22.55
N PHE A 766 36.41 -21.30 22.68
CA PHE A 766 35.72 -21.00 23.94
C PHE A 766 36.10 -22.01 25.03
N LEU A 767 36.21 -23.28 24.67
CA LEU A 767 36.46 -24.39 25.61
C LEU A 767 37.91 -24.51 26.10
N ALA A 768 38.82 -23.63 25.65
CA ALA A 768 40.21 -23.64 26.06
C ALA A 768 40.45 -23.16 27.51
N SER A 769 39.49 -22.45 28.12
CA SER A 769 39.57 -21.92 29.50
C SER A 769 38.70 -22.71 30.47
N ASP A 770 39.22 -23.06 31.65
CA ASP A 770 38.47 -23.75 32.72
C ASP A 770 37.24 -22.96 33.18
N LEU A 771 37.31 -21.62 33.16
CA LEU A 771 36.20 -20.73 33.50
C LEU A 771 35.04 -20.87 32.49
N ASN A 772 35.39 -20.97 31.21
CA ASN A 772 34.44 -21.15 30.11
C ASN A 772 33.87 -22.56 30.06
N GLN A 773 34.64 -23.56 30.50
CA GLN A 773 34.13 -24.93 30.67
C GLN A 773 33.08 -25.00 31.78
N ALA A 774 33.34 -24.37 32.93
CA ALA A 774 32.35 -24.26 34.02
C ALA A 774 31.09 -23.51 33.54
N ARG A 775 31.27 -22.48 32.70
CA ARG A 775 30.17 -21.75 32.08
C ARG A 775 29.34 -22.61 31.13
N LEU A 776 29.97 -23.45 30.32
CA LEU A 776 29.26 -24.42 29.48
C LEU A 776 28.41 -25.39 30.32
N VAL A 777 28.93 -25.86 31.46
CA VAL A 777 28.18 -26.72 32.37
C VAL A 777 26.92 -26.01 32.88
N GLU A 778 27.06 -24.77 33.32
CA GLU A 778 25.94 -23.96 33.82
C GLU A 778 24.85 -23.77 32.76
N ILE A 779 25.26 -23.49 31.51
CA ILE A 779 24.34 -23.33 30.37
C ILE A 779 23.63 -24.67 30.10
N VAL A 780 24.37 -25.77 29.94
CA VAL A 780 23.81 -27.09 29.63
C VAL A 780 22.86 -27.59 30.74
N ALA A 781 23.24 -27.42 32.01
CA ALA A 781 22.38 -27.79 33.14
C ALA A 781 21.11 -26.92 33.19
N GLY A 782 21.24 -25.60 32.96
CA GLY A 782 20.11 -24.69 32.87
C GLY A 782 19.14 -25.05 31.74
N THR A 783 19.65 -25.44 30.58
CA THR A 783 18.82 -25.86 29.45
C THR A 783 18.09 -27.17 29.72
N ILE A 784 18.75 -28.16 30.35
CA ILE A 784 18.12 -29.44 30.75
C ILE A 784 16.93 -29.19 31.69
N ASN A 785 17.06 -28.23 32.61
CA ASN A 785 16.02 -27.83 33.56
C ASN A 785 14.82 -27.11 32.94
N GLN A 786 14.96 -26.56 31.74
CA GLN A 786 13.85 -25.96 31.01
C GLN A 786 13.07 -26.99 30.18
N VAL A 787 13.77 -27.92 29.53
CA VAL A 787 13.19 -28.93 28.63
C VAL A 787 12.31 -29.94 29.37
N SER A 788 12.57 -30.14 30.66
CA SER A 788 11.87 -31.07 31.54
C SER A 788 10.46 -30.65 31.96
N ASN A 789 10.10 -29.37 31.79
CA ASN A 789 8.79 -28.84 32.19
C ASN A 789 7.70 -29.24 31.18
N LEU A 790 6.70 -30.00 31.63
CA LEU A 790 5.63 -30.55 30.78
C LEU A 790 4.58 -29.51 30.37
N GLY A 791 4.50 -28.37 31.07
CA GLY A 791 3.53 -27.30 30.81
C GLY A 791 3.97 -26.24 29.80
N MET A 792 5.21 -26.30 29.30
CA MET A 792 5.74 -25.33 28.33
C MET A 792 5.48 -25.79 26.88
N PRO A 793 5.06 -24.89 25.97
CA PRO A 793 4.97 -25.19 24.54
C PRO A 793 6.35 -25.61 23.99
N GLN A 794 6.35 -26.53 23.03
CA GLN A 794 7.57 -26.99 22.36
C GLN A 794 8.31 -25.80 21.74
N THR A 795 9.53 -25.52 22.20
CA THR A 795 10.45 -24.59 21.54
C THR A 795 11.79 -25.29 21.37
N GLU A 796 12.13 -25.65 20.14
CA GLU A 796 13.47 -26.10 19.81
C GLU A 796 14.43 -24.92 19.97
N ARG A 797 15.58 -25.16 20.59
CA ARG A 797 16.58 -24.11 20.81
C ARG A 797 17.95 -24.62 20.40
N GLU A 798 18.63 -23.82 19.59
CA GLU A 798 20.03 -23.99 19.27
C GLU A 798 20.84 -22.93 20.00
N TYR A 799 21.80 -23.37 20.81
CA TYR A 799 22.71 -22.48 21.51
C TYR A 799 24.07 -22.48 20.83
N ARG A 800 24.60 -21.29 20.52
CA ARG A 800 25.98 -21.09 20.07
C ARG A 800 26.73 -20.20 21.05
N VAL A 801 27.90 -20.66 21.51
CA VAL A 801 28.71 -19.92 22.49
C VAL A 801 30.02 -19.45 21.84
N GLN A 802 30.24 -18.11 21.82
CA GLN A 802 31.41 -17.44 21.24
C GLN A 802 31.79 -16.16 22.02
N GLU A 803 33.01 -15.65 21.84
CA GLU A 803 33.50 -14.40 22.45
C GLU A 803 33.03 -13.17 21.65
N LEU A 804 32.62 -12.08 22.31
CA LEU A 804 32.06 -10.88 21.65
C LEU A 804 33.22 -9.99 21.14
N ALA A 805 33.44 -9.94 19.83
CA ALA A 805 34.42 -9.03 19.23
C ALA A 805 33.76 -7.66 18.94
N SER A 806 34.31 -6.58 19.47
CA SER A 806 33.98 -5.20 19.09
C SER A 806 34.33 -4.96 17.61
N CYS A 807 33.41 -4.37 16.85
CA CYS A 807 33.63 -4.06 15.44
C CYS A 807 33.33 -2.57 15.20
N GLU A 808 34.37 -1.76 15.03
CA GLU A 808 34.29 -0.47 14.32
C GLU A 808 34.21 -0.76 12.81
N ARG A 809 33.22 -0.20 12.10
CA ARG A 809 33.03 -0.40 10.64
C ARG A 809 32.55 0.88 9.96
N PRO A 810 33.03 1.19 8.73
CA PRO A 810 32.59 2.36 7.97
C PRO A 810 31.14 2.23 7.47
N LEU A 811 30.46 3.37 7.28
CA LEU A 811 29.02 3.45 6.93
C LEU A 811 28.80 4.41 5.74
N VAL A 812 27.78 4.12 4.91
CA VAL A 812 27.29 4.99 3.82
C VAL A 812 25.75 5.03 3.80
N LEU A 813 25.13 6.14 3.37
CA LEU A 813 23.68 6.19 3.16
C LEU A 813 23.26 5.40 1.90
N SER A 814 22.11 4.74 1.99
CA SER A 814 21.48 4.08 0.85
C SER A 814 21.26 5.01 -0.33
N PRO A 815 21.42 4.54 -1.58
CA PRO A 815 20.97 5.28 -2.75
C PRO A 815 19.47 5.56 -2.75
N ASP A 816 18.61 4.75 -2.15
CA ASP A 816 17.16 5.03 -2.10
C ASP A 816 16.74 6.01 -0.99
N GLY A 817 17.69 6.43 -0.13
CA GLY A 817 17.43 7.29 1.01
C GLY A 817 16.46 6.66 2.03
N ALA A 818 16.51 5.33 2.20
CA ALA A 818 15.71 4.59 3.18
C ALA A 818 16.43 4.31 4.52
N GLY A 819 17.75 4.53 4.61
CA GLY A 819 18.53 4.31 5.85
C GLY A 819 20.05 4.41 5.65
N LEU A 820 20.82 4.21 6.73
CA LEU A 820 22.28 4.05 6.71
C LEU A 820 22.65 2.55 6.56
N PHE A 821 23.62 2.25 5.69
CA PHE A 821 24.04 0.90 5.31
C PHE A 821 25.52 0.66 5.67
N LEU A 822 25.85 -0.59 5.98
CA LEU A 822 27.20 -1.08 6.20
C LEU A 822 27.76 -1.32 4.80
N LEU A 823 28.73 -0.53 4.34
CA LEU A 823 29.63 -1.02 3.31
C LEU A 823 30.59 -1.98 3.99
N ASP A 824 30.63 -3.23 3.52
CA ASP A 824 31.78 -4.09 3.78
C ASP A 824 32.94 -3.61 2.89
N ASP A 825 33.45 -2.40 3.16
CA ASP A 825 34.52 -1.75 2.41
C ASP A 825 35.91 -2.29 2.82
N ARG A 826 35.96 -3.53 3.33
CA ARG A 826 37.21 -4.20 3.67
C ARG A 826 38.10 -4.38 2.45
N GLU A 827 37.54 -4.50 1.25
CA GLU A 827 38.33 -4.60 0.01
C GLU A 827 38.88 -3.23 -0.45
N THR A 828 38.11 -2.15 -0.39
CA THR A 828 38.56 -0.82 -0.84
C THR A 828 39.47 -0.13 0.16
N LEU A 829 39.32 -0.38 1.48
CA LEU A 829 40.28 0.12 2.48
C LEU A 829 41.57 -0.73 2.55
N ALA A 830 41.53 -1.98 2.06
CA ALA A 830 42.73 -2.82 1.93
C ALA A 830 43.58 -2.47 0.69
N THR A 831 43.05 -1.75 -0.30
CA THR A 831 43.84 -1.26 -1.44
C THR A 831 44.63 0.00 -1.06
N PRO A 832 45.86 0.17 -1.58
CA PRO A 832 46.64 1.41 -1.41
C PRO A 832 45.89 2.62 -1.96
N ILE A 833 46.07 3.79 -1.33
CA ILE A 833 45.49 5.05 -1.81
C ILE A 833 46.13 5.47 -3.14
N ASP A 834 45.32 5.98 -4.07
CA ASP A 834 45.81 6.48 -5.35
C ASP A 834 46.77 7.68 -5.17
N PRO A 835 47.78 7.87 -6.04
CA PRO A 835 48.82 8.88 -5.85
C PRO A 835 48.31 10.32 -5.72
N ASP A 836 47.20 10.67 -6.38
CA ASP A 836 46.60 12.00 -6.44
C ASP A 836 45.34 12.18 -5.56
N SER A 837 45.09 11.21 -4.68
CA SER A 837 43.89 11.15 -3.84
C SER A 837 44.18 11.34 -2.35
N ILE A 838 43.16 11.77 -1.61
CA ILE A 838 43.18 11.88 -0.15
C ILE A 838 42.11 10.96 0.46
N GLU A 839 42.38 10.49 1.68
CA GLU A 839 41.39 9.87 2.54
C GLU A 839 40.94 10.88 3.60
N VAL A 840 39.63 11.08 3.74
CA VAL A 840 39.02 12.02 4.69
C VAL A 840 38.06 11.29 5.59
N GLU A 841 38.22 11.47 6.89
CA GLU A 841 37.25 11.07 7.91
C GLU A 841 36.22 12.20 8.08
N ALA A 842 34.98 11.94 7.68
CA ALA A 842 33.93 12.94 7.64
C ALA A 842 33.37 13.20 9.06
N GLN A 843 33.39 14.46 9.47
CA GLN A 843 32.76 14.94 10.71
C GLN A 843 31.31 15.39 10.47
N ASN A 844 31.08 16.13 9.38
CA ASN A 844 29.75 16.62 9.02
C ASN A 844 29.46 16.33 7.55
N LEU A 845 28.19 16.09 7.26
CA LEU A 845 27.64 15.87 5.93
C LEU A 845 26.42 16.75 5.72
N ALA A 846 26.41 17.52 4.64
CA ALA A 846 25.20 18.20 4.18
C ALA A 846 24.42 17.33 3.18
N MET A 847 23.11 17.23 3.38
CA MET A 847 22.20 16.48 2.54
C MET A 847 20.98 17.34 2.12
N GLY A 848 20.61 17.24 0.84
CA GLY A 848 19.39 17.85 0.28
C GLY A 848 18.29 16.83 0.04
N ASP A 849 17.22 17.24 -0.65
CA ASP A 849 16.10 16.36 -1.01
C ASP A 849 16.60 15.14 -1.82
N PRO A 850 16.44 13.90 -1.32
CA PRO A 850 16.92 12.67 -1.98
C PRO A 850 16.21 12.38 -3.31
N SER A 851 15.09 13.05 -3.61
CA SER A 851 14.37 12.92 -4.89
C SER A 851 14.98 13.75 -6.02
N SER A 852 15.84 14.73 -5.69
CA SER A 852 16.63 15.49 -6.66
C SER A 852 17.80 14.65 -7.19
N ARG A 853 18.03 14.69 -8.51
CA ARG A 853 19.20 14.08 -9.17
C ARG A 853 20.05 15.21 -9.76
N PRO A 854 21.39 15.08 -9.78
CA PRO A 854 22.24 14.02 -9.20
C PRO A 854 22.72 14.21 -7.74
N LYS A 855 23.30 13.15 -7.14
CA LYS A 855 23.60 13.00 -5.70
C LYS A 855 25.06 13.28 -5.33
N MET A 856 25.47 14.55 -5.27
CA MET A 856 26.76 14.93 -4.69
C MET A 856 26.61 15.21 -3.19
N GLY A 857 27.58 14.77 -2.39
CA GLY A 857 27.65 15.07 -0.96
C GLY A 857 28.70 16.15 -0.67
N ALA A 858 28.35 17.12 0.18
CA ALA A 858 29.27 18.11 0.71
C ALA A 858 29.64 17.76 2.15
N TYR A 859 30.94 17.70 2.43
CA TYR A 859 31.49 17.17 3.67
C TYR A 859 32.48 18.14 4.30
N THR A 860 32.62 18.06 5.62
CA THR A 860 33.79 18.59 6.34
C THR A 860 34.38 17.51 7.22
N GLY A 861 35.69 17.44 7.31
CA GLY A 861 36.37 16.36 8.04
C GLY A 861 37.89 16.51 8.05
N TYR A 862 38.56 15.52 8.61
CA TYR A 862 40.02 15.51 8.74
C TYR A 862 40.66 14.57 7.73
N VAL A 863 41.75 15.00 7.10
CA VAL A 863 42.54 14.13 6.22
C VAL A 863 43.24 13.06 7.07
N THR A 864 43.01 11.79 6.79
CA THR A 864 43.65 10.66 7.48
C THR A 864 44.85 10.12 6.72
N ASN A 865 44.81 10.14 5.39
CA ASN A 865 45.87 9.64 4.53
C ASN A 865 45.96 10.45 3.22
N VAL A 866 47.14 10.50 2.61
CA VAL A 866 47.42 11.29 1.40
C VAL A 866 48.25 10.48 0.41
N GLY A 867 47.86 10.50 -0.86
CA GLY A 867 48.60 9.88 -1.95
C GLY A 867 49.98 10.50 -2.18
N SER A 868 50.89 9.73 -2.78
CA SER A 868 52.31 10.10 -2.89
C SER A 868 52.59 11.32 -3.78
N GLU A 869 51.66 11.74 -4.64
CA GLU A 869 51.83 12.88 -5.57
C GLU A 869 51.18 14.19 -5.07
N LEU A 870 50.46 14.15 -3.94
CA LEU A 870 49.81 15.31 -3.36
C LEU A 870 50.72 16.06 -2.37
N ILE A 871 50.91 17.35 -2.63
CA ILE A 871 51.72 18.26 -1.78
C ILE A 871 50.84 19.33 -1.11
N SER A 872 49.63 19.57 -1.62
CA SER A 872 48.74 20.66 -1.18
C SER A 872 48.03 20.40 0.15
N LEU A 873 47.90 19.13 0.56
CA LEU A 873 47.19 18.68 1.76
C LEU A 873 48.03 17.65 2.51
N ALA A 874 47.91 17.61 3.84
CA ALA A 874 48.61 16.67 4.71
C ALA A 874 47.64 15.98 5.68
N PRO A 875 47.97 14.77 6.19
CA PRO A 875 47.21 14.15 7.27
C PRO A 875 47.06 15.10 8.48
N GLY A 876 45.84 15.21 9.01
CA GLY A 876 45.45 16.15 10.06
C GLY A 876 44.90 17.49 9.56
N ASP A 877 45.01 17.81 8.27
CA ASP A 877 44.38 19.01 7.71
C ASP A 877 42.85 18.90 7.82
N HIS A 878 42.21 19.97 8.31
CA HIS A 878 40.75 20.08 8.35
C HIS A 878 40.27 20.63 7.00
N VAL A 879 39.45 19.85 6.31
CA VAL A 879 39.07 20.12 4.92
C VAL A 879 37.57 20.19 4.74
N ILE A 880 37.16 20.93 3.72
CA ILE A 880 35.85 20.86 3.08
C ILE A 880 36.00 20.08 1.78
N ALA A 881 35.10 19.13 1.55
CA ALA A 881 35.22 18.16 0.46
C ALA A 881 33.89 17.98 -0.27
N LEU A 882 33.98 17.78 -1.58
CA LEU A 882 32.87 17.35 -2.41
C LEU A 882 33.13 15.91 -2.85
N ALA A 883 32.15 15.02 -2.63
CA ALA A 883 32.28 13.63 -3.06
C ALA A 883 31.07 13.17 -3.87
N PRO A 884 31.26 12.26 -4.84
CA PRO A 884 30.18 11.68 -5.62
C PRO A 884 29.39 10.61 -4.86
N VAL A 885 29.36 10.69 -3.54
CA VAL A 885 28.65 9.83 -2.61
C VAL A 885 28.00 10.70 -1.55
N VAL A 886 26.81 10.35 -1.10
CA VAL A 886 26.11 11.00 0.03
C VAL A 886 26.10 10.00 1.19
N GLY A 887 26.47 10.44 2.39
CA GLY A 887 26.39 9.59 3.59
C GLY A 887 27.64 8.88 4.05
N ALA A 888 28.79 9.09 3.43
CA ALA A 888 30.00 8.33 3.75
C ALA A 888 30.74 8.88 4.97
N THR A 889 31.09 7.99 5.92
CA THR A 889 31.91 8.35 7.09
C THR A 889 33.40 8.41 6.77
N ARG A 890 33.86 7.70 5.73
CA ARG A 890 35.19 7.85 5.15
C ARG A 890 35.10 8.05 3.64
N LEU A 891 35.87 9.00 3.13
CA LEU A 891 35.90 9.39 1.74
C LEU A 891 37.30 9.13 1.17
N ARG A 892 37.38 8.52 -0.02
CA ARG A 892 38.58 8.55 -0.87
C ARG A 892 38.24 9.35 -2.12
N ILE A 893 38.83 10.53 -2.26
CA ILE A 893 38.55 11.47 -3.36
C ILE A 893 39.84 12.07 -3.90
N PRO A 894 39.87 12.51 -5.18
CA PRO A 894 40.97 13.32 -5.69
C PRO A 894 41.19 14.55 -4.81
N GLY A 895 42.44 14.89 -4.50
CA GLY A 895 42.75 16.03 -3.64
C GLY A 895 42.27 17.39 -4.18
N THR A 896 41.95 17.46 -5.47
CA THR A 896 41.37 18.64 -6.15
C THR A 896 39.89 18.88 -5.83
N LEU A 897 39.19 17.89 -5.25
CA LEU A 897 37.82 18.01 -4.77
C LEU A 897 37.72 18.38 -3.27
N ALA A 898 38.87 18.70 -2.66
CA ALA A 898 38.94 19.18 -1.29
C ALA A 898 39.70 20.51 -1.20
N GLY A 899 39.29 21.34 -0.24
CA GLY A 899 39.95 22.59 0.11
C GLY A 899 40.15 22.68 1.62
N ARG A 900 41.20 23.37 2.06
CA ARG A 900 41.42 23.61 3.51
C ARG A 900 40.29 24.47 4.06
N LEU A 901 39.70 24.03 5.17
CA LEU A 901 38.67 24.79 5.85
C LEU A 901 39.31 26.03 6.52
N PRO A 902 38.81 27.25 6.27
CA PRO A 902 39.32 28.44 6.95
C PRO A 902 39.11 28.37 8.47
N VAL A 903 40.14 28.69 9.26
CA VAL A 903 40.16 28.56 10.74
C VAL A 903 38.99 29.26 11.45
N LYS A 904 38.41 30.31 10.85
CA LYS A 904 37.33 31.11 11.44
C LYS A 904 35.92 30.64 11.06
N LEU A 905 35.79 29.62 10.22
CA LEU A 905 34.50 29.15 9.72
C LEU A 905 34.05 27.88 10.45
N PRO A 906 32.83 27.84 11.02
CA PRO A 906 32.28 26.61 11.60
C PRO A 906 32.16 25.51 10.55
N SER A 907 32.53 24.27 10.90
CA SER A 907 32.53 23.14 9.97
C SER A 907 31.13 22.77 9.48
N LEU A 908 30.11 22.87 10.34
CA LEU A 908 28.70 22.67 9.99
C LEU A 908 28.25 23.63 8.88
N ASP A 909 28.53 24.92 9.04
CA ASP A 909 28.13 25.96 8.10
C ASP A 909 28.82 25.79 6.73
N ALA A 910 30.07 25.35 6.75
CA ALA A 910 30.84 25.12 5.54
C ALA A 910 30.28 23.93 4.74
N ALA A 911 30.01 22.79 5.40
CA ALA A 911 29.37 21.64 4.77
C ALA A 911 28.01 22.05 4.14
N ALA A 912 27.22 22.84 4.86
CA ALA A 912 25.92 23.31 4.39
C ALA A 912 25.97 24.14 3.10
N MET A 913 27.02 24.94 2.93
CA MET A 913 27.08 26.01 1.92
C MET A 913 27.96 25.69 0.70
N LEU A 914 28.66 24.55 0.65
CA LEU A 914 29.61 24.26 -0.43
C LEU A 914 28.97 24.32 -1.83
N LEU A 915 27.88 23.57 -2.03
CA LEU A 915 27.20 23.50 -3.32
C LEU A 915 26.58 24.85 -3.70
N GLU A 916 26.08 25.61 -2.74
CA GLU A 916 25.53 26.94 -2.96
C GLU A 916 26.60 27.96 -3.34
N ALA A 917 27.77 27.89 -2.70
CA ALA A 917 28.93 28.69 -3.06
C ALA A 917 29.47 28.33 -4.45
N MET A 918 29.46 27.05 -4.82
CA MET A 918 29.79 26.60 -6.18
C MET A 918 28.76 27.13 -7.20
N THR A 919 27.47 27.00 -6.90
CA THR A 919 26.36 27.48 -7.75
C THR A 919 26.47 28.98 -8.01
N ALA A 920 26.66 29.77 -6.94
CA ALA A 920 26.80 31.21 -7.03
C ALA A 920 28.10 31.61 -7.76
N SER A 921 29.19 30.87 -7.58
CA SER A 921 30.46 31.14 -8.28
C SER A 921 30.30 30.89 -9.78
N TYR A 922 29.65 29.79 -10.16
CA TYR A 922 29.34 29.48 -11.55
C TYR A 922 28.44 30.55 -12.17
N ALA A 923 27.34 30.92 -11.49
CA ALA A 923 26.40 31.94 -11.97
C ALA A 923 27.07 33.30 -12.21
N ILE A 924 27.92 33.76 -11.28
CA ILE A 924 28.55 35.09 -11.37
C ILE A 924 29.76 35.09 -12.30
N ARG A 925 30.68 34.13 -12.13
CA ARG A 925 31.99 34.17 -12.80
C ARG A 925 31.95 33.54 -14.18
N GLU A 926 31.28 32.40 -14.33
CA GLU A 926 31.32 31.61 -15.56
C GLU A 926 30.16 31.95 -16.50
N VAL A 927 28.94 32.06 -15.98
CA VAL A 927 27.75 32.38 -16.80
C VAL A 927 27.71 33.86 -17.15
N ASN A 928 27.85 34.74 -16.16
CA ASN A 928 27.82 36.19 -16.41
C ASN A 928 29.18 36.77 -16.81
N GLY A 929 30.26 35.98 -16.76
CA GLY A 929 31.61 36.45 -17.12
C GLY A 929 32.15 37.55 -16.20
N MET A 930 31.57 37.73 -15.00
CA MET A 930 31.91 38.85 -14.12
C MET A 930 33.14 38.51 -13.28
N ILE A 931 34.30 38.98 -13.74
CA ILE A 931 35.61 38.72 -13.11
C ILE A 931 36.28 39.98 -12.56
N SER A 932 35.67 41.17 -12.73
CA SER A 932 36.20 42.45 -12.23
C SER A 932 35.08 43.28 -11.61
N GLY A 933 35.40 44.17 -10.66
CA GLY A 933 34.44 44.99 -9.90
C GLY A 933 33.66 46.05 -10.71
N ARG A 934 33.48 45.85 -12.01
CA ARG A 934 32.63 46.69 -12.88
C ARG A 934 31.32 45.95 -13.15
N GLY A 935 30.22 46.47 -12.64
CA GLY A 935 28.87 45.99 -12.92
C GLY A 935 27.92 46.17 -11.74
N THR A 936 26.62 46.07 -12.03
CA THR A 936 25.56 46.02 -11.02
C THR A 936 24.76 44.74 -11.19
N ILE A 937 24.65 43.95 -10.12
CA ILE A 937 23.83 42.74 -10.09
C ILE A 937 22.65 42.89 -9.13
N LEU A 938 21.52 42.31 -9.51
CA LEU A 938 20.38 42.13 -8.63
C LEU A 938 20.33 40.68 -8.15
N ILE A 939 20.24 40.47 -6.84
CA ILE A 939 20.00 39.14 -6.25
C ILE A 939 18.56 39.09 -5.73
N HIS A 940 17.74 38.28 -6.39
CA HIS A 940 16.39 38.00 -5.96
C HIS A 940 16.37 36.73 -5.10
N GLY A 941 15.92 36.86 -3.86
CA GLY A 941 16.07 35.81 -2.83
C GLY A 941 17.35 35.91 -2.01
N ALA A 942 17.77 37.12 -1.64
CA ALA A 942 19.00 37.37 -0.88
C ALA A 942 19.10 36.60 0.46
N GLY A 943 17.96 36.24 1.06
CA GLY A 943 17.91 35.45 2.29
C GLY A 943 18.21 33.96 2.12
N THR A 944 18.15 33.41 0.89
CA THR A 944 18.38 31.98 0.63
C THR A 944 19.87 31.63 0.72
N ALA A 945 20.17 30.34 0.87
CA ALA A 945 21.54 29.81 0.91
C ALA A 945 22.38 30.26 -0.31
N VAL A 946 21.84 30.07 -1.52
CA VAL A 946 22.46 30.52 -2.78
C VAL A 946 22.54 32.05 -2.85
N GLY A 947 21.50 32.76 -2.41
CA GLY A 947 21.49 34.23 -2.36
C GLY A 947 22.61 34.79 -1.48
N ARG A 948 22.81 34.23 -0.29
CA ARG A 948 23.90 34.60 0.64
C ARG A 948 25.27 34.32 0.06
N ALA A 949 25.45 33.16 -0.56
CA ALA A 949 26.68 32.82 -1.26
C ALA A 949 26.97 33.82 -2.40
N ALA A 950 25.97 34.15 -3.20
CA ALA A 950 26.08 35.12 -4.28
C ALA A 950 26.43 36.53 -3.77
N ILE A 951 25.90 36.95 -2.61
CA ILE A 951 26.32 38.21 -1.94
C ILE A 951 27.80 38.17 -1.57
N GLY A 952 28.25 37.08 -0.93
CA GLY A 952 29.65 36.92 -0.52
C GLY A 952 30.61 36.96 -1.71
N ILE A 953 30.27 36.27 -2.79
CA ILE A 953 31.06 36.23 -4.01
C ILE A 953 31.07 37.59 -4.71
N ALA A 954 29.93 38.25 -4.85
CA ALA A 954 29.85 39.58 -5.44
C ALA A 954 30.71 40.61 -4.68
N ARG A 955 30.70 40.53 -3.33
CA ARG A 955 31.57 41.35 -2.47
C ARG A 955 33.05 41.04 -2.67
N SER A 956 33.41 39.77 -2.81
CA SER A 956 34.80 39.37 -3.07
C SER A 956 35.35 39.92 -4.40
N ILE A 957 34.47 40.18 -5.38
CA ILE A 957 34.84 40.72 -6.70
C ILE A 957 34.75 42.26 -6.73
N GLY A 958 33.98 42.85 -5.81
CA GLY A 958 33.77 44.30 -5.71
C GLY A 958 32.66 44.82 -6.65
N ILE A 959 31.66 44.00 -6.97
CA ILE A 959 30.54 44.37 -7.84
C ILE A 959 29.45 45.07 -7.02
N ARG A 960 28.77 46.08 -7.59
CA ARG A 960 27.63 46.73 -6.92
C ARG A 960 26.47 45.75 -6.81
N LEU A 961 25.91 45.60 -5.62
CA LEU A 961 24.90 44.62 -5.29
C LEU A 961 23.59 45.31 -4.91
N VAL A 962 22.49 44.89 -5.54
CA VAL A 962 21.13 45.23 -5.14
C VAL A 962 20.40 43.94 -4.77
N ALA A 963 19.58 43.95 -3.72
CA ALA A 963 18.82 42.79 -3.27
C ALA A 963 17.32 43.07 -3.29
N THR A 964 16.50 42.03 -3.42
CA THR A 964 15.05 42.13 -3.19
C THR A 964 14.69 41.57 -1.81
N ALA A 965 13.61 42.11 -1.23
CA ALA A 965 13.00 41.66 0.02
C ALA A 965 11.47 41.68 -0.14
N ALA A 966 10.75 40.67 0.34
CA ALA A 966 9.28 40.62 0.23
C ALA A 966 8.58 41.68 1.07
N ASN A 967 9.19 42.10 2.19
CA ASN A 967 8.62 43.08 3.11
C ASN A 967 9.69 43.88 3.86
N SER A 968 9.25 44.90 4.60
CA SER A 968 10.14 45.78 5.37
C SER A 968 10.86 45.07 6.51
N THR A 969 10.29 43.98 7.03
CA THR A 969 10.92 43.13 8.05
C THR A 969 12.10 42.38 7.44
N GLU A 970 11.91 41.75 6.28
CA GLU A 970 12.98 41.08 5.55
C GLU A 970 14.07 42.08 5.13
N ALA A 971 13.71 43.27 4.64
CA ALA A 971 14.71 44.30 4.32
C ALA A 971 15.54 44.73 5.54
N ARG A 972 14.93 44.79 6.73
CA ARG A 972 15.65 45.04 7.98
C ARG A 972 16.58 43.88 8.33
N LEU A 973 16.14 42.63 8.16
CA LEU A 973 16.96 41.44 8.37
C LEU A 973 18.14 41.37 7.38
N LEU A 974 17.96 41.77 6.12
CA LEU A 974 19.06 41.87 5.15
C LEU A 974 20.11 42.90 5.59
N LYS A 975 19.69 44.03 6.20
CA LYS A 975 20.64 44.99 6.79
C LYS A 975 21.35 44.41 8.02
N GLU A 976 20.58 43.88 8.97
CA GLU A 976 21.09 43.41 10.27
C GLU A 976 22.00 42.18 10.14
N HIS A 977 21.66 41.23 9.26
CA HIS A 977 22.39 39.97 9.12
C HIS A 977 23.32 39.91 7.91
N LEU A 978 22.99 40.59 6.81
CA LEU A 978 23.80 40.57 5.58
C LEU A 978 24.56 41.87 5.35
N GLY A 979 24.30 42.95 6.09
CA GLY A 979 25.00 44.23 5.94
C GLY A 979 24.72 44.93 4.62
N ILE A 980 23.56 44.71 4.00
CA ILE A 980 23.14 45.43 2.78
C ILE A 980 22.47 46.74 3.19
N ASP A 981 22.88 47.86 2.59
CA ASP A 981 22.28 49.15 2.90
C ASP A 981 20.80 49.17 2.44
N PRO A 982 19.87 49.71 3.24
CA PRO A 982 18.48 49.88 2.82
C PRO A 982 18.29 50.58 1.47
N SER A 983 19.22 51.45 1.03
CA SER A 983 19.17 52.06 -0.30
C SER A 983 19.37 51.08 -1.46
N ASP A 984 20.00 49.94 -1.20
CA ASP A 984 20.26 48.87 -2.17
C ASP A 984 19.33 47.65 -1.93
N VAL A 985 18.24 47.82 -1.17
CA VAL A 985 17.20 46.79 -0.96
C VAL A 985 15.86 47.23 -1.54
N LEU A 986 15.30 46.41 -2.43
CA LEU A 986 13.99 46.62 -3.07
C LEU A 986 12.91 45.79 -2.39
N VAL A 987 11.90 46.44 -1.79
CA VAL A 987 10.83 45.76 -1.04
C VAL A 987 9.62 45.41 -1.93
N THR A 988 9.54 44.19 -2.46
CA THR A 988 8.51 43.72 -3.42
C THR A 988 7.12 43.53 -2.78
N ARG A 989 6.32 44.60 -2.65
CA ARG A 989 4.89 44.54 -2.24
C ARG A 989 3.94 44.43 -3.43
N ALA A 990 2.73 43.89 -3.27
CA ALA A 990 1.64 43.95 -4.28
C ALA A 990 1.21 45.39 -4.66
N SER A 991 1.62 46.41 -3.91
CA SER A 991 1.43 47.83 -4.21
C SER A 991 2.58 48.46 -5.04
N PHE A 992 3.50 47.65 -5.57
CA PHE A 992 4.64 48.10 -6.40
C PHE A 992 4.25 48.88 -7.67
N HIS A 993 2.97 48.84 -8.07
CA HIS A 993 2.41 49.58 -9.21
C HIS A 993 2.55 51.12 -9.18
N ARG A 994 3.23 51.72 -8.20
CA ARG A 994 3.53 53.16 -8.15
C ARG A 994 5.03 53.43 -8.09
N ARG A 995 5.64 53.45 -9.28
CA ARG A 995 6.92 54.08 -9.66
C ARG A 995 8.11 53.72 -8.78
N LEU A 996 8.99 52.86 -9.30
CA LEU A 996 10.40 52.79 -8.89
C LEU A 996 10.98 54.21 -8.78
N PRO A 997 11.74 54.54 -7.71
CA PRO A 997 12.51 55.77 -7.67
C PRO A 997 13.45 55.79 -8.88
N ARG A 998 13.37 56.84 -9.71
CA ARG A 998 14.07 56.95 -11.00
C ARG A 998 15.60 56.83 -10.90
N ASP A 999 16.16 56.82 -9.70
CA ASP A 999 17.60 56.96 -9.43
C ASP A 999 18.28 55.69 -8.88
N ILE A 1000 17.58 54.55 -8.73
CA ILE A 1000 18.21 53.32 -8.15
C ILE A 1000 19.16 52.63 -9.15
N PHE A 1001 18.77 52.60 -10.44
CA PHE A 1001 19.53 51.98 -11.52
C PHE A 1001 19.98 53.02 -12.57
N PRO A 1002 20.82 54.01 -12.22
CA PRO A 1002 21.21 55.08 -13.15
C PRO A 1002 21.91 54.55 -14.40
N ASP A 1003 22.65 53.45 -14.27
CA ASP A 1003 23.38 52.81 -15.36
C ASP A 1003 22.72 51.51 -15.87
N GLY A 1004 21.61 51.05 -15.27
CA GLY A 1004 20.98 49.75 -15.57
C GLY A 1004 21.65 48.53 -14.89
N LEU A 1005 21.02 47.36 -15.01
CA LEU A 1005 21.46 46.08 -14.43
C LEU A 1005 22.25 45.25 -15.44
N ASP A 1006 23.41 44.74 -15.05
CA ASP A 1006 24.21 43.83 -15.90
C ASP A 1006 23.70 42.39 -15.80
N ALA A 1007 23.26 41.96 -14.61
CA ALA A 1007 22.64 40.65 -14.45
C ALA A 1007 21.63 40.58 -13.29
N VAL A 1008 20.71 39.62 -13.38
CA VAL A 1008 19.78 39.23 -12.32
C VAL A 1008 20.03 37.77 -11.92
N ILE A 1009 20.30 37.51 -10.65
CA ILE A 1009 20.39 36.16 -10.08
C ILE A 1009 19.09 35.86 -9.35
N HIS A 1010 18.34 34.91 -9.89
CA HIS A 1010 17.09 34.44 -9.33
C HIS A 1010 17.32 33.19 -8.48
N ALA A 1011 17.37 33.37 -7.16
CA ALA A 1011 17.58 32.33 -6.16
C ALA A 1011 16.34 32.05 -5.29
N ALA A 1012 15.16 32.55 -5.69
CA ALA A 1012 13.92 32.51 -4.90
C ALA A 1012 12.82 31.65 -5.56
N GLY A 1013 13.01 30.32 -5.63
CA GLY A 1013 11.98 29.35 -6.03
C GLY A 1013 11.09 29.79 -7.21
N ASN A 1014 9.77 29.65 -7.08
CA ASN A 1014 8.81 30.03 -8.13
C ASN A 1014 8.39 31.52 -8.10
N SER A 1015 9.00 32.35 -7.23
CA SER A 1015 8.60 33.76 -7.08
C SER A 1015 9.22 34.63 -8.18
N THR A 1016 8.45 35.04 -9.18
CA THR A 1016 9.01 35.85 -10.27
C THR A 1016 9.58 37.18 -9.76
N PRO A 1017 10.78 37.60 -10.22
CA PRO A 1017 11.22 38.98 -10.05
C PRO A 1017 10.18 39.92 -10.67
N ALA A 1018 9.92 41.06 -10.03
CA ALA A 1018 8.93 42.02 -10.54
C ALA A 1018 9.30 42.48 -11.97
N GLU A 1019 8.34 42.42 -12.91
CA GLU A 1019 8.57 42.78 -14.32
C GLU A 1019 9.19 44.17 -14.49
N GLU A 1020 8.81 45.12 -13.63
CA GLU A 1020 9.32 46.50 -13.61
C GLU A 1020 10.84 46.57 -13.38
N VAL A 1021 11.43 45.57 -12.72
CA VAL A 1021 12.87 45.48 -12.47
C VAL A 1021 13.59 44.86 -13.67
N LEU A 1022 12.97 43.86 -14.32
CA LEU A 1022 13.55 43.19 -15.50
C LEU A 1022 13.72 44.13 -16.71
N VAL A 1023 12.92 45.20 -16.79
CA VAL A 1023 13.06 46.25 -17.82
C VAL A 1023 14.36 47.06 -17.67
N HIS A 1024 14.99 47.07 -16.48
CA HIS A 1024 16.23 47.81 -16.23
C HIS A 1024 17.49 47.02 -16.59
N ILE A 1025 17.36 45.79 -17.10
CA ILE A 1025 18.50 45.00 -17.59
C ILE A 1025 19.08 45.70 -18.83
N LYS A 1026 20.40 45.86 -18.87
CA LYS A 1026 21.09 46.42 -20.02
C LYS A 1026 20.92 45.51 -21.24
N PRO A 1027 20.94 46.05 -22.47
CA PRO A 1027 21.14 45.20 -23.65
C PRO A 1027 22.37 44.31 -23.46
N PHE A 1028 22.27 43.03 -23.83
CA PHE A 1028 23.32 42.00 -23.60
C PHE A 1028 23.56 41.61 -22.13
N GLY A 1029 22.70 42.04 -21.20
CA GLY A 1029 22.69 41.52 -19.83
C GLY A 1029 22.09 40.11 -19.74
N SER A 1030 22.11 39.53 -18.54
CA SER A 1030 21.63 38.16 -18.32
C SER A 1030 20.67 38.01 -17.14
N VAL A 1031 19.80 37.02 -17.23
CA VAL A 1031 18.99 36.52 -16.10
C VAL A 1031 19.42 35.08 -15.84
N VAL A 1032 19.93 34.82 -14.65
CA VAL A 1032 20.37 33.48 -14.22
C VAL A 1032 19.39 32.93 -13.21
N VAL A 1033 18.71 31.86 -13.59
CA VAL A 1033 17.71 31.15 -12.80
C VAL A 1033 18.35 29.92 -12.19
N ILE A 1034 18.32 29.82 -10.86
CA ILE A 1034 18.86 28.65 -10.15
C ILE A 1034 17.77 27.57 -10.03
N GLY A 1035 18.06 26.35 -10.50
CA GLY A 1035 17.17 25.18 -10.46
C GLY A 1035 16.22 25.02 -11.66
N HIS A 1036 15.34 24.01 -11.60
CA HIS A 1036 14.44 23.59 -12.70
C HIS A 1036 13.09 24.34 -12.76
N SER A 1037 12.96 25.52 -12.16
CA SER A 1037 11.67 26.22 -12.08
C SER A 1037 11.25 26.81 -13.45
N SER A 1038 10.03 26.50 -13.89
CA SER A 1038 9.42 27.09 -15.08
C SER A 1038 8.98 28.54 -14.78
N LEU A 1039 9.91 29.48 -14.91
CA LEU A 1039 9.59 30.90 -14.81
C LEU A 1039 8.79 31.37 -16.03
N SER A 1040 7.55 31.79 -15.79
CA SER A 1040 6.74 32.49 -16.79
C SER A 1040 7.14 33.97 -16.85
N ILE A 1041 8.14 34.29 -17.67
CA ILE A 1041 8.54 35.67 -17.92
C ILE A 1041 7.62 36.26 -19.00
N SER A 1042 6.83 37.27 -18.63
CA SER A 1042 6.03 38.07 -19.56
C SER A 1042 6.91 38.85 -20.55
N SER A 1043 6.39 39.11 -21.74
CA SER A 1043 7.09 39.40 -23.01
C SER A 1043 7.86 40.73 -23.14
N LYS A 1044 8.28 41.39 -22.04
CA LYS A 1044 8.92 42.73 -22.07
C LYS A 1044 10.37 42.75 -21.57
N LEU A 1045 11.22 41.86 -22.08
CA LEU A 1045 12.67 41.97 -21.86
C LEU A 1045 13.32 42.92 -22.91
N PRO A 1046 14.35 43.69 -22.52
CA PRO A 1046 15.19 44.42 -23.47
C PRO A 1046 15.82 43.50 -24.53
N PRO A 1047 16.18 44.02 -25.73
CA PRO A 1047 16.77 43.19 -26.78
C PRO A 1047 18.12 42.60 -26.35
N ASN A 1048 18.37 41.37 -26.79
CA ASN A 1048 19.61 40.61 -26.54
C ASN A 1048 19.87 40.22 -25.07
N VAL A 1049 18.86 40.19 -24.21
CA VAL A 1049 19.01 39.62 -22.85
C VAL A 1049 19.10 38.10 -22.94
N ALA A 1050 20.10 37.51 -22.27
CA ALA A 1050 20.26 36.06 -22.19
C ALA A 1050 19.56 35.49 -20.94
N LEU A 1051 18.84 34.37 -21.09
CA LEU A 1051 18.22 33.65 -19.99
C LEU A 1051 18.97 32.32 -19.78
N HIS A 1052 19.52 32.13 -18.59
CA HIS A 1052 20.29 30.95 -18.21
C HIS A 1052 19.57 30.20 -17.10
N PHE A 1053 19.42 28.89 -17.27
CA PHE A 1053 18.97 27.98 -16.22
C PHE A 1053 20.19 27.20 -15.73
N VAL A 1054 20.47 27.29 -14.43
CA VAL A 1054 21.64 26.70 -13.81
C VAL A 1054 21.22 25.58 -12.88
N ASP A 1055 21.70 24.39 -13.21
CA ASP A 1055 21.63 23.18 -12.39
C ASP A 1055 23.07 22.75 -12.06
N ILE A 1056 23.48 23.00 -10.81
CA ILE A 1056 24.84 22.73 -10.35
C ILE A 1056 25.13 21.23 -10.29
N ASP A 1057 24.12 20.42 -9.96
CA ASP A 1057 24.28 19.00 -9.74
C ASP A 1057 24.59 18.33 -11.08
N SER A 1058 23.83 18.64 -12.14
CA SER A 1058 24.11 18.17 -13.50
C SER A 1058 25.46 18.67 -14.04
N LEU A 1059 25.87 19.90 -13.69
CA LEU A 1059 27.13 20.47 -14.13
C LEU A 1059 28.34 19.72 -13.55
N VAL A 1060 28.30 19.41 -12.26
CA VAL A 1060 29.42 18.75 -11.56
C VAL A 1060 29.72 17.38 -12.17
N GLN A 1061 28.69 16.67 -12.64
CA GLN A 1061 28.86 15.39 -13.35
C GLN A 1061 29.40 15.57 -14.77
N ALA A 1062 28.87 16.55 -15.51
CA ALA A 1062 29.22 16.72 -16.92
C ALA A 1062 30.61 17.35 -17.13
N ARG A 1063 31.13 18.12 -16.17
CA ARG A 1063 32.38 18.90 -16.32
C ARG A 1063 33.33 18.80 -15.11
N PRO A 1064 34.02 17.66 -14.90
CA PRO A 1064 34.91 17.46 -13.75
C PRO A 1064 36.01 18.52 -13.59
N ASN A 1065 36.59 19.00 -14.70
CA ASN A 1065 37.63 20.04 -14.68
C ASN A 1065 37.11 21.39 -14.19
N LEU A 1066 35.83 21.69 -14.43
CA LEU A 1066 35.20 22.91 -13.92
C LEU A 1066 34.84 22.74 -12.44
N THR A 1067 34.43 21.53 -12.02
CA THR A 1067 34.15 21.19 -10.61
C THR A 1067 35.32 21.52 -9.70
N THR A 1068 36.53 21.11 -10.05
CA THR A 1068 37.74 21.39 -9.24
C THR A 1068 37.98 22.90 -9.08
N THR A 1069 37.77 23.65 -10.17
CA THR A 1069 37.86 25.11 -10.15
C THR A 1069 36.78 25.73 -9.26
N LEU A 1070 35.53 25.25 -9.34
CA LEU A 1070 34.42 25.74 -8.53
C LEU A 1070 34.58 25.41 -7.04
N VAL A 1071 35.09 24.23 -6.67
CA VAL A 1071 35.40 23.88 -5.27
C VAL A 1071 36.46 24.84 -4.72
N SER A 1072 37.52 25.11 -5.48
CA SER A 1072 38.56 26.08 -5.08
C SER A 1072 38.00 27.50 -4.92
N GLN A 1073 37.20 27.98 -5.89
CA GLN A 1073 36.56 29.30 -5.84
C GLN A 1073 35.58 29.42 -4.66
N ALA A 1074 34.75 28.41 -4.44
CA ALA A 1074 33.81 28.35 -3.32
C ALA A 1074 34.56 28.38 -1.97
N THR A 1075 35.63 27.60 -1.86
CA THR A 1075 36.47 27.54 -0.65
C THR A 1075 37.05 28.91 -0.31
N ALA A 1076 37.58 29.61 -1.32
CA ALA A 1076 38.12 30.96 -1.16
C ALA A 1076 37.03 32.01 -0.84
N ALA A 1077 35.81 31.83 -1.34
CA ALA A 1077 34.71 32.76 -1.14
C ALA A 1077 34.11 32.71 0.27
N PHE A 1078 34.24 31.60 1.01
CA PHE A 1078 33.62 31.44 2.33
C PHE A 1078 33.94 32.55 3.33
N GLN A 1079 35.15 33.10 3.29
CA GLN A 1079 35.55 34.20 4.18
C GLN A 1079 34.72 35.49 3.97
N HIS A 1080 34.02 35.60 2.84
CA HIS A 1080 33.18 36.74 2.48
C HIS A 1080 31.68 36.44 2.57
N ILE A 1081 31.27 35.18 2.80
CA ILE A 1081 29.86 34.79 2.86
C ILE A 1081 29.28 35.18 4.23
N PRO A 1082 28.20 36.00 4.27
CA PRO A 1082 27.55 36.38 5.52
C PRO A 1082 26.70 35.23 6.09
N MET A 1083 27.20 34.60 7.16
CA MET A 1083 26.55 33.46 7.82
C MET A 1083 25.55 33.85 8.92
N GLY A 1084 25.49 35.12 9.34
CA GLY A 1084 24.62 35.56 10.43
C GLY A 1084 23.12 35.31 10.17
N GLY A 1085 22.39 34.80 11.16
CA GLY A 1085 20.94 34.58 11.09
C GLY A 1085 20.51 33.50 10.09
N PHE A 1086 21.40 32.58 9.73
CA PHE A 1086 21.08 31.41 8.91
C PHE A 1086 20.69 30.24 9.82
N ASN A 1087 19.41 29.83 9.77
CA ASN A 1087 18.93 28.69 10.56
C ASN A 1087 19.25 27.39 9.83
N LEU A 1088 20.33 26.74 10.24
CA LEU A 1088 20.72 25.42 9.76
C LEU A 1088 19.98 24.33 10.53
N ALA A 1089 19.33 23.40 9.82
CA ALA A 1089 18.85 22.18 10.44
C ALA A 1089 20.03 21.24 10.65
N VAL A 1090 20.38 20.98 11.92
CA VAL A 1090 21.47 20.09 12.32
C VAL A 1090 20.88 18.92 13.07
N GLY A 1091 21.30 17.70 12.74
CA GLY A 1091 20.91 16.47 13.45
C GLY A 1091 22.12 15.56 13.65
N ASP A 1092 22.01 14.63 14.59
CA ASP A 1092 23.01 13.57 14.73
C ASP A 1092 22.87 12.56 13.59
N VAL A 1093 23.95 11.87 13.21
CA VAL A 1093 23.92 10.80 12.20
C VAL A 1093 22.94 9.66 12.56
N PHE A 1094 22.64 9.44 13.85
CA PHE A 1094 21.58 8.54 14.31
C PHE A 1094 20.18 8.98 13.85
N GLU A 1095 19.93 10.29 13.75
CA GLU A 1095 18.64 10.88 13.37
C GLU A 1095 18.45 10.97 11.85
N VAL A 1096 19.28 10.27 11.06
CA VAL A 1096 19.23 10.30 9.59
C VAL A 1096 17.84 10.04 9.03
N ALA A 1097 17.07 9.14 9.66
CA ALA A 1097 15.73 8.78 9.21
C ALA A 1097 14.75 9.95 9.36
N ASP A 1098 14.86 10.71 10.45
CA ASP A 1098 14.01 11.87 10.70
C ASP A 1098 14.46 13.06 9.85
N ALA A 1099 15.76 13.25 9.67
CA ALA A 1099 16.30 14.20 8.70
C ALA A 1099 15.77 13.94 7.28
N LEU A 1100 15.77 12.68 6.83
CA LEU A 1100 15.23 12.27 5.53
C LEU A 1100 13.72 12.52 5.43
N LYS A 1101 12.95 12.25 6.49
CA LYS A 1101 11.51 12.57 6.53
C LYS A 1101 11.26 14.07 6.42
N MET A 1102 12.02 14.88 7.16
CA MET A 1102 11.89 16.35 7.11
C MET A 1102 12.18 16.90 5.71
N LEU A 1103 13.20 16.36 5.03
CA LEU A 1103 13.53 16.71 3.64
C LEU A 1103 12.42 16.28 2.66
N LYS A 1104 11.97 15.03 2.72
CA LYS A 1104 10.91 14.50 1.83
C LYS A 1104 9.58 15.23 2.01
N ASN A 1105 9.25 15.62 3.23
CA ASN A 1105 8.01 16.36 3.54
C ASN A 1105 8.13 17.86 3.25
N GLY A 1106 9.30 18.34 2.78
CA GLY A 1106 9.52 19.76 2.48
C GLY A 1106 9.53 20.66 3.71
N ILE A 1107 9.72 20.12 4.92
CA ILE A 1107 9.81 20.89 6.17
C ILE A 1107 11.10 21.73 6.16
N VAL A 1108 12.19 21.12 5.67
CA VAL A 1108 13.48 21.76 5.45
C VAL A 1108 13.99 21.38 4.06
N SER A 1109 14.72 22.28 3.40
CA SER A 1109 15.30 22.01 2.08
C SER A 1109 16.68 21.35 2.14
N LYS A 1110 17.34 21.40 3.31
CA LYS A 1110 18.67 20.87 3.55
C LYS A 1110 18.85 20.57 5.05
N VAL A 1111 19.58 19.51 5.37
CA VAL A 1111 19.99 19.12 6.73
C VAL A 1111 21.49 18.86 6.75
N VAL A 1112 22.17 19.20 7.85
CA VAL A 1112 23.55 18.79 8.10
C VAL A 1112 23.56 17.76 9.21
N LEU A 1113 24.10 16.58 8.91
CA LEU A 1113 24.29 15.51 9.87
C LEU A 1113 25.70 15.60 10.46
N GLN A 1114 25.77 15.51 11.77
CA GLN A 1114 27.01 15.47 12.53
C GLN A 1114 27.27 14.05 13.03
N ALA A 1115 28.48 13.55 12.83
CA ALA A 1115 28.94 12.27 13.38
C ALA A 1115 29.82 12.54 14.61
N SER A 1116 29.47 11.92 15.75
CA SER A 1116 30.29 11.91 16.96
C SER A 1116 30.80 10.50 17.28
N SER A 1117 31.82 10.38 18.13
CA SER A 1117 32.34 9.09 18.60
C SER A 1117 31.33 8.29 19.43
N GLU A 1118 30.23 8.90 19.87
CA GLU A 1118 29.18 8.28 20.68
C GLU A 1118 27.92 7.95 19.87
N SER A 1119 27.85 8.35 18.60
CA SER A 1119 26.69 8.17 17.74
C SER A 1119 26.54 6.71 17.30
N THR A 1120 25.52 6.01 17.80
CA THR A 1120 25.18 4.64 17.36
C THR A 1120 24.16 4.69 16.23
N VAL A 1121 24.27 3.84 15.21
CA VAL A 1121 23.34 3.86 14.05
C VAL A 1121 22.84 2.44 13.74
N PRO A 1122 21.53 2.22 13.52
CA PRO A 1122 21.03 0.95 13.02
C PRO A 1122 21.50 0.73 11.57
N VAL A 1123 22.12 -0.42 11.31
CA VAL A 1123 22.76 -0.67 10.01
C VAL A 1123 22.15 -1.85 9.26
N LEU A 1124 21.87 -1.62 7.97
CA LEU A 1124 21.53 -2.66 7.02
C LEU A 1124 22.80 -3.13 6.27
N PRO A 1125 23.08 -4.44 6.17
CA PRO A 1125 24.19 -4.93 5.34
C PRO A 1125 24.00 -4.54 3.87
N SER A 1126 25.01 -3.98 3.21
CA SER A 1126 24.90 -3.53 1.81
C SER A 1126 24.67 -4.70 0.85
N SER A 1127 23.80 -4.50 -0.15
CA SER A 1127 23.63 -5.41 -1.29
C SER A 1127 23.93 -4.73 -2.64
N GLU A 1128 24.89 -3.80 -2.70
CA GLU A 1128 24.98 -2.83 -3.82
C GLU A 1128 26.20 -2.88 -4.72
N ASN A 1129 27.03 -3.92 -4.65
CA ASN A 1129 27.77 -4.31 -5.85
C ASN A 1129 26.95 -5.41 -6.53
N ASP A 1130 26.39 -5.14 -7.71
CA ASP A 1130 25.83 -6.23 -8.52
C ASP A 1130 26.98 -7.22 -8.77
N PRO A 1131 26.96 -8.41 -8.15
CA PRO A 1131 28.10 -9.33 -8.15
C PRO A 1131 28.40 -9.81 -9.58
N TRP A 1132 27.50 -9.56 -10.52
CA TRP A 1132 27.59 -9.93 -11.92
C TRP A 1132 28.12 -8.82 -12.83
N SER A 1133 28.45 -7.64 -12.30
CA SER A 1133 28.90 -6.48 -13.10
C SER A 1133 30.34 -6.61 -13.66
N ASN A 1134 31.16 -7.52 -13.13
CA ASN A 1134 32.55 -7.69 -13.56
C ASN A 1134 32.64 -8.37 -14.94
N GLN A 1135 33.01 -7.57 -15.95
CA GLN A 1135 33.05 -7.99 -17.34
C GLN A 1135 34.22 -8.93 -17.68
N ASN A 1136 35.26 -8.95 -16.84
CA ASN A 1136 36.45 -9.79 -17.02
C ASN A 1136 36.45 -11.01 -16.08
N ALA A 1137 35.27 -11.46 -15.67
CA ALA A 1137 35.13 -12.58 -14.75
C ALA A 1137 34.16 -13.64 -15.27
N ALA A 1138 34.41 -14.88 -14.86
CA ALA A 1138 33.58 -16.03 -15.21
C ALA A 1138 32.71 -16.45 -14.02
N TYR A 1139 31.47 -16.84 -14.31
CA TYR A 1139 30.53 -17.32 -13.31
C TYR A 1139 30.08 -18.74 -13.62
N ILE A 1140 30.26 -19.65 -12.67
CA ILE A 1140 29.97 -21.08 -12.84
C ILE A 1140 28.59 -21.40 -12.28
N ILE A 1141 27.80 -22.17 -13.03
CA ILE A 1141 26.53 -22.74 -12.59
C ILE A 1141 26.66 -24.26 -12.70
N SER A 1142 26.40 -25.00 -11.62
CA SER A 1142 26.40 -26.46 -11.63
C SER A 1142 24.98 -27.00 -11.74
N GLY A 1143 24.65 -27.81 -12.75
CA GLY A 1143 23.29 -28.33 -12.92
C GLY A 1143 23.03 -28.95 -14.28
N LYS A 1144 21.79 -29.41 -14.49
CA LYS A 1144 21.31 -29.74 -15.85
C LYS A 1144 20.88 -28.43 -16.52
N LEU A 1145 20.86 -28.37 -17.85
CA LEU A 1145 20.32 -27.21 -18.56
C LEU A 1145 18.78 -27.14 -18.42
N GLY A 1146 18.28 -26.69 -17.27
CA GLY A 1146 16.87 -26.52 -16.95
C GLY A 1146 16.41 -25.06 -17.06
N SER A 1147 15.13 -24.82 -16.78
CA SER A 1147 14.52 -23.48 -16.85
C SER A 1147 15.10 -22.52 -15.80
N LEU A 1148 15.42 -23.02 -14.60
CA LEU A 1148 16.02 -22.23 -13.52
C LEU A 1148 17.44 -21.75 -13.89
N GLU A 1149 18.27 -22.66 -14.39
CA GLU A 1149 19.64 -22.35 -14.81
C GLU A 1149 19.64 -21.38 -15.99
N GLN A 1150 18.77 -21.58 -16.99
CA GLN A 1150 18.63 -20.66 -18.13
C GLN A 1150 18.22 -19.26 -17.68
N ASN A 1151 17.22 -19.15 -16.80
CA ASN A 1151 16.77 -17.86 -16.27
C ASN A 1151 17.86 -17.17 -15.45
N LEU A 1152 18.58 -17.92 -14.62
CA LEU A 1152 19.71 -17.39 -13.85
C LEU A 1152 20.80 -16.85 -14.79
N MET A 1153 21.20 -17.60 -15.82
CA MET A 1153 22.19 -17.15 -16.81
C MET A 1153 21.74 -15.87 -17.53
N MET A 1154 20.48 -15.79 -17.97
CA MET A 1154 19.95 -14.60 -18.62
C MET A 1154 19.94 -13.39 -17.68
N GLN A 1155 19.59 -13.57 -16.40
CA GLN A 1155 19.63 -12.51 -15.41
C GLN A 1155 21.06 -12.03 -15.11
N MET A 1156 22.01 -12.95 -14.98
CA MET A 1156 23.43 -12.61 -14.79
C MET A 1156 23.97 -11.79 -15.97
N VAL A 1157 23.65 -12.18 -17.20
CA VAL A 1157 24.08 -11.45 -18.42
C VAL A 1157 23.40 -10.09 -18.56
N ARG A 1158 22.10 -9.97 -18.22
CA ARG A 1158 21.40 -8.68 -18.14
C ARG A 1158 22.13 -7.73 -17.18
N ARG A 1159 22.56 -8.26 -16.04
CA ARG A 1159 23.20 -7.54 -14.94
C ARG A 1159 24.70 -7.27 -15.08
N GLY A 1160 25.35 -7.87 -16.08
CA GLY A 1160 26.72 -7.49 -16.44
C GLY A 1160 27.65 -8.62 -16.85
N ALA A 1161 27.28 -9.87 -16.55
CA ALA A 1161 28.17 -11.00 -16.74
C ALA A 1161 28.45 -11.22 -18.23
N ARG A 1162 29.73 -11.33 -18.59
CA ARG A 1162 30.13 -11.65 -19.97
C ARG A 1162 30.51 -13.11 -20.17
N HIS A 1163 30.96 -13.80 -19.12
CA HIS A 1163 31.41 -15.18 -19.22
C HIS A 1163 30.64 -16.06 -18.24
N VAL A 1164 29.84 -16.98 -18.76
CA VAL A 1164 29.01 -17.88 -17.97
C VAL A 1164 29.35 -19.33 -18.31
N VAL A 1165 29.58 -20.14 -17.29
CA VAL A 1165 30.02 -21.53 -17.44
C VAL A 1165 28.97 -22.46 -16.84
N LEU A 1166 28.44 -23.39 -17.64
CA LEU A 1166 27.58 -24.47 -17.17
C LEU A 1166 28.40 -25.75 -16.99
N VAL A 1167 28.39 -26.29 -15.76
CA VAL A 1167 28.97 -27.59 -15.44
C VAL A 1167 27.86 -28.62 -15.27
N SER A 1168 27.80 -29.60 -16.17
CA SER A 1168 26.78 -30.66 -16.18
C SER A 1168 27.42 -32.04 -16.06
N ARG A 1169 26.76 -32.98 -15.37
CA ARG A 1169 27.18 -34.40 -15.34
C ARG A 1169 26.88 -35.11 -16.67
N GLY A 1170 25.76 -34.76 -17.29
CA GLY A 1170 25.31 -35.34 -18.56
C GLY A 1170 25.67 -34.47 -19.78
N PRO A 1171 25.68 -35.06 -20.99
CA PRO A 1171 25.85 -34.29 -22.22
C PRO A 1171 24.70 -33.28 -22.38
N VAL A 1172 25.02 -32.11 -22.92
CA VAL A 1172 24.04 -31.05 -23.25
C VAL A 1172 23.87 -31.01 -24.76
N ASP A 1173 22.63 -30.86 -25.25
CA ASP A 1173 22.35 -30.81 -26.68
C ASP A 1173 23.06 -29.61 -27.33
N PRO A 1174 23.84 -29.81 -28.41
CA PRO A 1174 24.46 -28.72 -29.16
C PRO A 1174 23.48 -27.68 -29.70
N ASN A 1175 22.25 -28.06 -30.06
CA ASN A 1175 21.23 -27.13 -30.54
C ASN A 1175 20.70 -26.23 -29.43
N ASP A 1176 20.47 -26.78 -28.23
CA ASP A 1176 20.07 -26.01 -27.06
C ASP A 1176 21.17 -25.02 -26.65
N THR A 1177 22.43 -25.47 -26.73
CA THR A 1177 23.60 -24.63 -26.46
C THR A 1177 23.68 -23.45 -27.43
N LYS A 1178 23.51 -23.69 -28.74
CA LYS A 1178 23.50 -22.63 -29.76
C LYS A 1178 22.35 -21.64 -29.57
N THR A 1179 21.16 -22.17 -29.29
CA THR A 1179 19.96 -21.35 -29.06
C THR A 1179 20.14 -20.46 -27.85
N LEU A 1180 20.66 -21.00 -26.75
CA LEU A 1180 20.92 -20.23 -25.54
C LEU A 1180 22.06 -19.23 -25.73
N GLN A 1181 23.15 -19.61 -26.41
CA GLN A 1181 24.22 -18.68 -26.76
C GLN A 1181 23.70 -17.49 -27.56
N ALA A 1182 22.83 -17.72 -28.56
CA ALA A 1182 22.19 -16.65 -29.33
C ALA A 1182 21.32 -15.74 -28.45
N LYS A 1183 20.54 -16.32 -27.52
CA LYS A 1183 19.75 -15.55 -26.55
C LYS A 1183 20.61 -14.69 -25.63
N LEU A 1184 21.72 -15.22 -25.10
CA LEU A 1184 22.63 -14.46 -24.24
C LEU A 1184 23.34 -13.33 -25.01
N GLN A 1185 23.74 -13.57 -26.26
CA GLN A 1185 24.32 -12.53 -27.12
C GLN A 1185 23.32 -11.44 -27.52
N ALA A 1186 22.05 -11.80 -27.71
CA ALA A 1186 20.98 -10.83 -27.96
C ALA A 1186 20.74 -9.93 -26.74
N ILE A 1187 20.88 -10.47 -25.52
CA ILE A 1187 20.80 -9.68 -24.28
C ILE A 1187 22.02 -8.76 -24.16
N ARG A 1188 23.23 -9.28 -24.39
CA ARG A 1188 24.46 -8.50 -24.27
C ARG A 1188 25.49 -8.95 -25.32
N PRO A 1189 25.83 -8.09 -26.30
CA PRO A 1189 26.89 -8.38 -27.26
C PRO A 1189 28.22 -8.70 -26.56
N GLY A 1190 28.80 -9.85 -26.89
CA GLY A 1190 30.04 -10.34 -26.27
C GLY A 1190 29.84 -11.21 -25.01
N ALA A 1191 28.62 -11.65 -24.71
CA ALA A 1191 28.38 -12.71 -23.73
C ALA A 1191 28.71 -14.10 -24.29
N TRP A 1192 29.37 -14.93 -23.48
CA TRP A 1192 29.85 -16.27 -23.85
C TRP A 1192 29.37 -17.33 -22.85
N LEU A 1193 28.75 -18.38 -23.38
CA LEU A 1193 28.39 -19.61 -22.67
C LEU A 1193 29.46 -20.67 -22.91
N TYR A 1194 30.04 -21.18 -21.83
CA TYR A 1194 30.97 -22.30 -21.85
C TYR A 1194 30.30 -23.51 -21.21
N ILE A 1195 30.37 -24.67 -21.86
CA ILE A 1195 29.88 -25.93 -21.28
C ILE A 1195 31.06 -26.82 -20.95
N ALA A 1196 31.09 -27.29 -19.70
CA ALA A 1196 32.02 -28.30 -19.22
C ALA A 1196 31.25 -29.50 -18.66
N GLN A 1197 31.72 -30.69 -18.97
CA GLN A 1197 31.12 -31.92 -18.46
C GLN A 1197 31.97 -32.47 -17.31
N GLY A 1198 31.35 -32.79 -16.18
CA GLY A 1198 32.05 -33.45 -15.07
C GLY A 1198 31.25 -33.45 -13.77
N ASP A 1199 31.70 -34.30 -12.85
CA ASP A 1199 31.10 -34.43 -11.52
C ASP A 1199 31.77 -33.49 -10.52
N ILE A 1200 31.03 -32.46 -10.07
CA ILE A 1200 31.52 -31.47 -9.10
C ILE A 1200 31.81 -32.06 -7.71
N SER A 1201 31.41 -33.31 -7.42
CA SER A 1201 31.76 -34.00 -6.18
C SER A 1201 33.15 -34.66 -6.23
N SER A 1202 33.78 -34.73 -7.42
CA SER A 1202 35.09 -35.34 -7.62
C SER A 1202 36.17 -34.27 -7.83
N GLU A 1203 37.19 -34.28 -6.96
CA GLU A 1203 38.33 -33.35 -7.06
C GLU A 1203 39.08 -33.51 -8.40
N SER A 1204 39.24 -34.73 -8.89
CA SER A 1204 39.92 -34.99 -10.17
C SER A 1204 39.15 -34.42 -11.35
N ALA A 1205 37.82 -34.55 -11.36
CA ALA A 1205 36.96 -33.99 -12.39
C ALA A 1205 36.95 -32.45 -12.36
N LEU A 1206 36.98 -31.84 -11.17
CA LEU A 1206 37.09 -30.39 -11.02
C LEU A 1206 38.42 -29.86 -11.56
N ARG A 1207 39.54 -30.57 -11.33
CA ARG A 1207 40.85 -30.21 -11.90
C ARG A 1207 40.84 -30.27 -13.43
N GLU A 1208 40.18 -31.26 -14.02
CA GLU A 1208 40.01 -31.40 -15.48
C GLU A 1208 39.10 -30.32 -16.08
N ILE A 1209 38.00 -29.97 -15.40
CA ILE A 1209 37.14 -28.85 -15.79
C ILE A 1209 37.95 -27.54 -15.75
N SER A 1210 38.70 -27.30 -14.68
CA SER A 1210 39.52 -26.10 -14.52
C SER A 1210 40.56 -25.96 -15.64
N SER A 1211 41.26 -27.04 -16.00
CA SER A 1211 42.24 -27.01 -17.10
C SER A 1211 41.58 -26.79 -18.46
N THR A 1212 40.40 -27.39 -18.68
CA THR A 1212 39.59 -27.20 -19.89
C THR A 1212 39.12 -25.75 -20.04
N LEU A 1213 38.65 -25.11 -18.96
CA LEU A 1213 38.22 -23.72 -19.00
C LEU A 1213 39.40 -22.77 -19.24
N ALA A 1214 40.55 -23.01 -18.60
CA ALA A 1214 41.76 -22.22 -18.82
C ALA A 1214 42.25 -22.30 -20.28
N SER A 1215 42.27 -23.49 -20.87
CA SER A 1215 42.68 -23.66 -22.29
C SER A 1215 41.73 -22.99 -23.29
N ARG A 1216 40.46 -22.77 -22.92
CA ARG A 1216 39.45 -22.06 -23.72
C ARG A 1216 39.46 -20.53 -23.53
N GLY A 1217 40.41 -20.01 -22.75
CA GLY A 1217 40.54 -18.57 -22.48
C GLY A 1217 39.44 -18.00 -21.59
N VAL A 1218 38.82 -18.83 -20.75
CA VAL A 1218 37.81 -18.36 -19.78
C VAL A 1218 38.51 -17.51 -18.69
N PRO A 1219 37.98 -16.32 -18.34
CA PRO A 1219 38.55 -15.48 -17.29
C PRO A 1219 38.48 -16.10 -15.89
N THR A 1220 39.05 -15.42 -14.89
CA THR A 1220 39.03 -15.87 -13.49
C THR A 1220 37.60 -16.04 -12.97
N VAL A 1221 37.37 -17.14 -12.25
CA VAL A 1221 36.05 -17.46 -11.68
C VAL A 1221 35.78 -16.56 -10.48
N HIS A 1222 34.67 -15.82 -10.51
CA HIS A 1222 34.27 -14.89 -9.46
C HIS A 1222 33.09 -15.38 -8.60
N GLY A 1223 32.28 -16.28 -9.16
CA GLY A 1223 31.11 -16.80 -8.46
C GLY A 1223 30.76 -18.21 -8.91
N ILE A 1224 30.30 -19.02 -7.97
CA ILE A 1224 29.84 -20.39 -8.19
C ILE A 1224 28.43 -20.53 -7.64
N PHE A 1225 27.49 -20.89 -8.50
CA PHE A 1225 26.09 -21.06 -8.18
C PHE A 1225 25.75 -22.54 -8.24
N ARG A 1226 25.22 -23.04 -7.13
CA ARG A 1226 24.70 -24.41 -7.01
C ARG A 1226 23.20 -24.36 -6.74
N PRO A 1227 22.36 -24.36 -7.79
CA PRO A 1227 20.92 -24.51 -7.64
C PRO A 1227 20.60 -25.78 -6.83
N PRO A 1228 19.53 -25.78 -6.03
CA PRO A 1228 19.10 -26.96 -5.30
C PRO A 1228 18.85 -28.11 -6.28
N LEU A 1229 19.28 -29.32 -5.92
CA LEU A 1229 18.84 -30.52 -6.62
C LEU A 1229 17.33 -30.63 -6.42
N PRO A 1230 16.51 -30.88 -7.46
CA PRO A 1230 15.12 -31.23 -7.24
C PRO A 1230 15.08 -32.42 -6.27
N GLU A 1231 14.28 -32.30 -5.20
CA GLU A 1231 14.04 -33.38 -4.26
C GLU A 1231 13.68 -34.65 -5.05
N LEU A 1232 14.31 -35.76 -4.68
CA LEU A 1232 14.06 -37.10 -5.21
C LEU A 1232 13.14 -37.83 -4.24
#